data_AF-A0A847YES5-F1
#
_entry.id   AF-A0A847YES5-F1
#
_cell.length_a   1.000
_cell.length_b   1.000
_cell.length_c   1.000
_cell.angle_alpha   90.00
_cell.angle_beta   90.00
_cell.angle_gamma   90.00
#
_symmetry.space_group_name_H-M   'P 1'
#
loop_
_entity.id
_entity.type
_entity.pdbx_description
1 polymer ?
#
loop_
_entity_poly.entity_id
_entity_poly.type
_entity_poly.pdbx_seq_one_letter_code
_entity_poly.pdbx_strand_id
1 'polypeptide(L)'
;MNTKVLLAVVKRNFLSYFASPTAYLFICVFVALSTVAAFWPNDFFDANLANLDQLNKWFPYVMLVFIPAVTMGIWSDERRQGTDELLLTMPATDWQIVLGKYLAAVLIFTVSLLFSLVCNTAVLFSLGNPDVGLLLSTYIGYWLVGLAMLGVGMVASFFTANLTVAYILGVVLNAPAVFLNAADVILRHDAALQAKGWSISEQFGTFGRGLVTLSAAAYFIALVALSLYLAMVLIGRRHWPTGESRLPAGLFYGVLHFCWIGSAVVFWILLRDRFSDVNLLIVLLAAAYLLVHAGLLYLWESRPNRGAVTYLSLVPPAMHALSVLVMLAAAAFLGGNLTRGESPATFWILLGILLALHVLFFLGWWLFPRQTALMPAHFTIRAGAFGTLSLGLVALLQTADLRLDMTSERLSSLSPETVKILRSLDPQHPVQIEAFISPEVPESYIQVRANLINLLREFQARGKNLRVRINNTEPYSAEAQRAADRFNITPQRVIAMQQGRYTEMRVFLGVAFTCGLEKVVVPFIDRDIPVEYELIRSVATVTQQKRKRLGILDTDAKLFGEFSMGGSEGRWPIVDELEKQFEVVRVAPADLVTSDEECEKAGLKVLGLTDAAEEKIIDRGRELLGLSEPREKLSQEQITQCKDRVREEALKLGRFDVLLAVQPSSLSPDDMNRFIAAVSYGQPMVIFEDPLPIFASGVPATSEERRPPMQMMMFGAQPQPKGDITVLWRKLGIDFSAEEIVWQQYNPY
;
A
#
# COMPACT_ATOMS: atom_id res chain seq x y z
N MET A 1 39.37 -1.92 -10.32
CA MET A 1 39.08 -0.48 -10.37
C MET A 1 40.06 0.23 -9.45
N ASN A 2 40.85 1.20 -9.93
CA ASN A 2 41.73 1.99 -9.05
C ASN A 2 40.90 3.05 -8.32
N THR A 3 40.55 2.79 -7.07
CA THR A 3 39.69 3.65 -6.25
C THR A 3 40.33 5.01 -5.96
N LYS A 4 41.66 5.09 -5.93
CA LYS A 4 42.40 6.35 -5.71
C LYS A 4 42.18 7.34 -6.85
N VAL A 5 42.20 6.86 -8.10
CA VAL A 5 41.94 7.70 -9.29
C VAL A 5 40.52 8.23 -9.29
N LEU A 6 39.54 7.36 -9.02
CA LEU A 6 38.14 7.76 -8.91
C LEU A 6 37.96 8.85 -7.85
N LEU A 7 38.49 8.64 -6.64
CA LEU A 7 38.39 9.60 -5.54
C LEU A 7 39.10 10.92 -5.86
N ALA A 8 40.24 10.88 -6.56
CA ALA A 8 40.94 12.09 -7.01
C ALA A 8 40.09 12.92 -7.98
N VAL A 9 39.42 12.26 -8.95
CA VAL A 9 38.49 12.93 -9.87
C VAL A 9 37.31 13.54 -9.11
N VAL A 10 36.69 12.79 -8.20
CA VAL A 10 35.58 13.29 -7.36
C VAL A 10 36.02 14.52 -6.56
N LYS A 11 37.12 14.40 -5.82
CA LYS A 11 37.65 15.46 -4.95
C LYS A 11 37.99 16.71 -5.75
N ARG A 12 38.68 16.58 -6.90
CA ARG A 12 39.01 17.71 -7.76
C ARG A 12 37.75 18.44 -8.22
N ASN A 13 36.79 17.73 -8.80
CA ASN A 13 35.59 18.36 -9.37
C ASN A 13 34.69 18.97 -8.27
N PHE A 14 34.55 18.28 -7.14
CA PHE A 14 33.79 18.79 -5.99
C PHE A 14 34.42 20.06 -5.40
N LEU A 15 35.71 20.04 -5.09
CA LEU A 15 36.41 21.22 -4.54
C LEU A 15 36.46 22.38 -5.54
N SER A 16 36.65 22.08 -6.83
CA SER A 16 36.65 23.11 -7.88
C SER A 16 35.32 23.84 -7.99
N TYR A 17 34.20 23.17 -7.70
CA TYR A 17 32.89 23.80 -7.69
C TYR A 17 32.78 24.82 -6.55
N PHE A 18 33.08 24.41 -5.31
CA PHE A 18 33.00 25.27 -4.12
C PHE A 18 34.13 26.30 -4.01
N ALA A 19 35.16 26.23 -4.85
CA ALA A 19 36.17 27.28 -4.98
C ALA A 19 35.63 28.53 -5.71
N SER A 20 34.55 28.39 -6.48
CA SER A 20 33.92 29.50 -7.20
C SER A 20 32.76 30.10 -6.39
N PRO A 21 32.62 31.45 -6.33
CA PRO A 21 31.44 32.10 -5.76
C PRO A 21 30.11 31.67 -6.41
N THR A 22 30.15 31.25 -7.68
CA THR A 22 28.95 30.82 -8.42
C THR A 22 28.27 29.60 -7.80
N ALA A 23 29.02 28.70 -7.18
CA ALA A 23 28.47 27.51 -6.53
C ALA A 23 27.53 27.86 -5.37
N TYR A 24 27.93 28.81 -4.53
CA TYR A 24 27.12 29.27 -3.39
C TYR A 24 25.85 29.98 -3.87
N LEU A 25 25.96 30.77 -4.95
CA LEU A 25 24.79 31.40 -5.57
C LEU A 25 23.76 30.36 -6.02
N PHE A 26 24.19 29.27 -6.68
CA PHE A 26 23.28 28.21 -7.10
C PHE A 26 22.59 27.51 -5.93
N ILE A 27 23.31 27.26 -4.84
CA ILE A 27 22.72 26.67 -3.62
C ILE A 27 21.68 27.61 -3.02
N CYS A 28 21.99 28.91 -2.90
CA CYS A 28 21.05 29.90 -2.40
C CYS A 28 19.80 30.00 -3.27
N VAL A 29 19.95 30.01 -4.59
CA VAL A 29 18.81 30.06 -5.53
C VAL A 29 17.97 28.79 -5.43
N PHE A 30 18.60 27.60 -5.36
CA PHE A 30 17.87 26.35 -5.19
C PHE A 30 17.04 26.33 -3.91
N VAL A 31 17.65 26.73 -2.79
CA VAL A 31 17.01 26.76 -1.49
C VAL A 31 15.86 27.78 -1.50
N ALA A 32 16.10 28.98 -2.02
CA ALA A 32 15.08 30.02 -2.15
C ALA A 32 13.90 29.54 -3.01
N LEU A 33 14.15 28.95 -4.18
CA LEU A 33 13.09 28.38 -5.03
C LEU A 33 12.33 27.26 -4.33
N SER A 34 13.03 26.38 -3.60
CA SER A 34 12.38 25.30 -2.84
C SER A 34 11.49 25.82 -1.70
N THR A 35 11.96 26.82 -0.95
CA THR A 35 11.21 27.42 0.15
C THR A 35 10.01 28.23 -0.36
N VAL A 36 10.18 28.97 -1.47
CA VAL A 36 9.05 29.66 -2.12
C VAL A 36 8.03 28.64 -2.63
N ALA A 37 8.44 27.57 -3.31
CA ALA A 37 7.49 26.53 -3.74
C ALA A 37 6.79 25.81 -2.57
N ALA A 38 7.45 25.67 -1.43
CA ALA A 38 6.88 25.04 -0.24
C ALA A 38 5.85 25.93 0.48
N PHE A 39 6.18 27.21 0.71
CA PHE A 39 5.45 28.03 1.68
C PHE A 39 4.77 29.28 1.08
N TRP A 40 5.05 29.64 -0.17
CA TRP A 40 4.38 30.78 -0.83
C TRP A 40 2.94 30.49 -1.26
N PRO A 41 2.58 29.28 -1.75
CA PRO A 41 1.20 29.00 -2.10
C PRO A 41 0.28 29.06 -0.88
N ASN A 42 -0.88 29.71 -1.01
CA ASN A 42 -1.89 29.77 0.05
C ASN A 42 -2.31 28.37 0.51
N ASP A 43 -2.30 27.39 -0.41
CA ASP A 43 -2.54 25.96 -0.14
C ASP A 43 -1.77 25.41 1.06
N PHE A 44 -0.59 25.94 1.40
CA PHE A 44 0.18 25.48 2.57
C PHE A 44 -0.51 25.88 3.88
N PHE A 45 -0.92 27.14 3.98
CA PHE A 45 -1.64 27.64 5.16
C PHE A 45 -3.10 27.17 5.16
N ASP A 46 -3.71 27.09 3.98
CA ASP A 46 -5.04 26.52 3.72
C ASP A 46 -5.04 24.97 3.76
N ALA A 47 -3.97 24.30 4.19
CA ALA A 47 -3.99 22.87 4.51
C ALA A 47 -3.93 22.61 6.02
N ASN A 48 -3.50 23.61 6.79
CA ASN A 48 -3.22 23.56 8.22
C ASN A 48 -2.43 22.31 8.66
N LEU A 49 -1.55 21.81 7.78
CA LEU A 49 -0.69 20.65 7.99
C LEU A 49 0.76 21.07 7.83
N ALA A 50 1.59 20.74 8.82
CA ALA A 50 3.03 20.99 8.77
C ALA A 50 3.74 19.94 7.89
N ASN A 51 3.50 19.95 6.58
CA ASN A 51 4.08 19.02 5.61
C ASN A 51 4.68 19.74 4.37
N LEU A 52 5.14 18.98 3.37
CA LEU A 52 5.80 19.51 2.16
C LEU A 52 5.01 19.21 0.87
N ASP A 53 3.68 19.09 0.95
CA ASP A 53 2.86 18.71 -0.20
C ASP A 53 2.93 19.71 -1.37
N GLN A 54 3.02 21.00 -1.07
CA GLN A 54 3.15 22.05 -2.08
C GLN A 54 4.52 21.93 -2.78
N LEU A 55 5.60 21.70 -2.02
CA LEU A 55 6.91 21.45 -2.60
C LEU A 55 6.90 20.17 -3.44
N ASN A 56 6.25 19.09 -2.99
CA ASN A 56 6.11 17.84 -3.74
C ASN A 56 5.54 18.05 -5.15
N LYS A 57 4.55 18.94 -5.29
CA LYS A 57 3.95 19.30 -6.59
C LYS A 57 4.94 20.06 -7.48
N TRP A 58 5.68 21.01 -6.93
CA TRP A 58 6.56 21.92 -7.69
C TRP A 58 7.98 21.39 -7.90
N PHE A 59 8.43 20.45 -7.08
CA PHE A 59 9.81 19.98 -7.03
C PHE A 59 10.35 19.48 -8.38
N PRO A 60 9.63 18.67 -9.18
CA PRO A 60 10.11 18.23 -10.49
C PRO A 60 10.41 19.40 -11.44
N TYR A 61 9.65 20.50 -11.35
CA TYR A 61 9.87 21.70 -12.17
C TYR A 61 11.05 22.52 -11.68
N VAL A 62 11.25 22.63 -10.36
CA VAL A 62 12.45 23.23 -9.78
C VAL A 62 13.70 22.46 -10.22
N MET A 63 13.64 21.13 -10.19
CA MET A 63 14.72 20.26 -10.68
C MET A 63 14.99 20.44 -12.17
N LEU A 64 13.96 20.66 -12.99
CA LEU A 64 14.12 20.87 -14.43
C LEU A 64 14.99 22.09 -14.76
N VAL A 65 15.00 23.11 -13.90
CA VAL A 65 15.86 24.30 -14.01
C VAL A 65 17.20 24.08 -13.31
N PHE A 66 17.19 23.54 -12.10
CA PHE A 66 18.39 23.42 -11.27
C PHE A 66 19.38 22.37 -11.80
N ILE A 67 18.90 21.20 -12.20
CA ILE A 67 19.76 20.08 -12.60
C ILE A 67 20.61 20.42 -13.83
N PRO A 68 20.06 20.98 -14.92
CA PRO A 68 20.87 21.39 -16.06
C PRO A 68 21.92 22.46 -15.72
N ALA A 69 21.67 23.33 -14.75
CA ALA A 69 22.66 24.30 -14.29
C ALA A 69 23.86 23.64 -13.60
N VAL A 70 23.63 22.56 -12.84
CA VAL A 70 24.71 21.78 -12.21
C VAL A 70 25.45 20.94 -13.25
N THR A 71 24.75 20.37 -14.23
CA THR A 71 25.36 19.42 -15.18
C THR A 71 25.97 20.06 -16.42
N MET A 72 25.58 21.29 -16.80
CA MET A 72 25.99 21.91 -18.06
C MET A 72 27.53 21.93 -18.23
N GLY A 73 28.27 22.21 -17.16
CA GLY A 73 29.74 22.34 -17.19
C GLY A 73 30.51 21.02 -17.10
N ILE A 74 29.86 19.88 -16.82
CA ILE A 74 30.59 18.62 -16.53
C ILE A 74 31.51 18.21 -17.68
N TRP A 75 31.01 18.29 -18.92
CA TRP A 75 31.75 17.99 -20.14
C TRP A 75 31.93 19.18 -21.06
N SER A 76 31.00 20.14 -21.08
CA SER A 76 31.10 21.28 -21.98
C SER A 76 32.27 22.20 -21.63
N ASP A 77 32.57 22.41 -20.33
CA ASP A 77 33.72 23.24 -19.92
C ASP A 77 35.05 22.58 -20.26
N GLU A 78 35.17 21.26 -20.11
CA GLU A 78 36.42 20.55 -20.44
C GLU A 78 36.73 20.67 -21.94
N ARG A 79 35.71 20.57 -22.79
CA ARG A 79 35.87 20.78 -24.24
C ARG A 79 36.09 22.24 -24.61
N ARG A 80 35.44 23.17 -23.89
CA ARG A 80 35.65 24.62 -24.08
C ARG A 80 37.08 25.02 -23.74
N GLN A 81 37.68 24.38 -22.74
CA GLN A 81 39.03 24.66 -22.25
C GLN A 81 40.11 23.81 -22.95
N GLY A 82 39.73 22.81 -23.76
CA GLY A 82 40.67 21.89 -24.41
C GLY A 82 41.37 20.93 -23.43
N THR A 83 40.82 20.76 -22.23
CA THR A 83 41.38 19.89 -21.18
C THR A 83 40.89 18.45 -21.31
N ASP A 84 40.00 18.17 -22.27
CA ASP A 84 39.59 16.82 -22.62
C ASP A 84 40.76 15.98 -23.16
N GLU A 85 41.71 16.57 -23.88
CA GLU A 85 42.97 15.92 -24.30
C GLU A 85 43.87 15.49 -23.14
N LEU A 86 43.89 16.27 -22.04
CA LEU A 86 44.62 15.92 -20.82
C LEU A 86 43.93 14.76 -20.08
N LEU A 87 42.60 14.72 -20.08
CA LEU A 87 41.83 13.59 -19.56
C LEU A 87 42.06 12.31 -20.36
N LEU A 88 42.43 12.43 -21.65
CA LEU A 88 42.72 11.32 -22.56
C LEU A 88 44.10 10.70 -22.36
N THR A 89 45.07 11.46 -21.87
CA THR A 89 46.46 11.01 -21.67
C THR A 89 46.72 10.48 -20.26
N MET A 90 45.82 10.76 -19.31
CA MET A 90 45.91 10.21 -17.96
C MET A 90 45.62 8.69 -17.93
N PRO A 91 46.34 7.90 -17.11
CA PRO A 91 46.13 6.45 -16.97
C PRO A 91 44.87 6.13 -16.13
N ALA A 92 43.72 6.67 -16.54
CA ALA A 92 42.42 6.49 -15.91
C ALA A 92 41.45 5.83 -16.90
N THR A 93 40.63 4.89 -16.43
CA THR A 93 39.62 4.29 -17.30
C THR A 93 38.42 5.23 -17.48
N ASP A 94 37.77 5.16 -18.65
CA ASP A 94 36.56 5.94 -18.98
C ASP A 94 35.51 5.86 -17.87
N TRP A 95 35.32 4.66 -17.31
CA TRP A 95 34.40 4.41 -16.19
C TRP A 95 34.75 5.22 -14.94
N GLN A 96 36.03 5.33 -14.59
CA GLN A 96 36.45 6.10 -13.42
C GLN A 96 36.23 7.60 -13.61
N ILE A 97 36.41 8.11 -14.83
CA ILE A 97 36.22 9.52 -15.15
C ILE A 97 34.73 9.87 -15.12
N VAL A 98 33.90 9.09 -15.83
CA VAL A 98 32.45 9.28 -15.89
C VAL A 98 31.84 9.15 -14.49
N LEU A 99 32.11 8.05 -13.78
CA LEU A 99 31.58 7.84 -12.43
C LEU A 99 32.09 8.92 -11.46
N GLY A 100 33.36 9.34 -11.56
CA GLY A 100 33.93 10.36 -10.69
C GLY A 100 33.29 11.75 -10.88
N LYS A 101 33.06 12.15 -12.14
CA LYS A 101 32.35 13.39 -12.45
C LYS A 101 30.89 13.35 -12.03
N TYR A 102 30.21 12.21 -12.25
CA TYR A 102 28.83 12.03 -11.79
C TYR A 102 28.73 12.11 -10.26
N LEU A 103 29.57 11.39 -9.52
CA LEU A 103 29.58 11.42 -8.06
C LEU A 103 29.91 12.83 -7.51
N ALA A 104 30.76 13.61 -8.18
CA ALA A 104 30.98 15.01 -7.79
C ALA A 104 29.69 15.85 -7.93
N ALA A 105 28.95 15.69 -9.04
CA ALA A 105 27.66 16.35 -9.24
C ALA A 105 26.61 15.90 -8.21
N VAL A 106 26.57 14.60 -7.88
CA VAL A 106 25.72 14.04 -6.83
C VAL A 106 26.03 14.66 -5.47
N LEU A 107 27.31 14.82 -5.11
CA LEU A 107 27.70 15.46 -3.85
C LEU A 107 27.29 16.93 -3.80
N ILE A 108 27.45 17.67 -4.89
CA ILE A 108 27.01 19.08 -4.99
C ILE A 108 25.49 19.17 -4.77
N PHE A 109 24.72 18.33 -5.45
CA PHE A 109 23.28 18.26 -5.27
C PHE A 109 22.89 17.84 -3.84
N THR A 110 23.59 16.86 -3.27
CA THR A 110 23.33 16.38 -1.90
C THR A 110 23.57 17.48 -0.87
N VAL A 111 24.63 18.28 -1.01
CA VAL A 111 24.86 19.44 -0.12
C VAL A 111 23.74 20.48 -0.27
N SER A 112 23.31 20.75 -1.51
CA SER A 112 22.20 21.68 -1.78
C SER A 112 20.89 21.20 -1.15
N LEU A 113 20.59 19.90 -1.29
CA LEU A 113 19.41 19.26 -0.75
C LEU A 113 19.44 19.18 0.79
N LEU A 114 20.60 18.92 1.38
CA LEU A 114 20.77 18.91 2.84
C LEU A 114 20.53 20.31 3.44
N PHE A 115 20.99 21.37 2.76
CA PHE A 115 20.72 22.73 3.22
C PHE A 115 19.22 23.07 3.12
N SER A 116 18.56 22.65 2.02
CA SER A 116 17.10 22.77 1.88
C SER A 116 16.36 21.98 2.98
N LEU A 117 16.82 20.78 3.32
CA LEU A 117 16.30 19.97 4.43
C LEU A 117 16.34 20.74 5.75
N VAL A 118 17.50 21.27 6.12
CA VAL A 118 17.68 22.01 7.38
C VAL A 118 16.75 23.23 7.42
N CYS A 119 16.69 24.02 6.35
CA CYS A 119 15.85 25.22 6.28
C CYS A 119 14.36 24.88 6.38
N ASN A 120 13.86 23.95 5.55
CA ASN A 120 12.45 23.60 5.51
C ASN A 120 12.01 22.94 6.83
N THR A 121 12.86 22.10 7.43
CA THR A 121 12.58 21.47 8.73
C THR A 121 12.51 22.50 9.84
N ALA A 122 13.42 23.49 9.86
CA ALA A 122 13.39 24.57 10.84
C ALA A 122 12.09 25.39 10.76
N VAL A 123 11.62 25.70 9.54
CA VAL A 123 10.33 26.39 9.34
C VAL A 123 9.17 25.53 9.82
N LEU A 124 9.11 24.25 9.44
CA LEU A 124 8.01 23.36 9.80
C LEU A 124 7.89 23.16 11.31
N PHE A 125 8.99 22.95 12.03
CA PHE A 125 8.97 22.84 13.49
C PHE A 125 8.63 24.17 14.19
N SER A 126 8.86 25.31 13.54
CA SER A 126 8.44 26.61 14.06
C SER A 126 6.93 26.84 13.88
N LEU A 127 6.29 26.18 12.92
CA LEU A 127 4.87 26.37 12.57
C LEU A 127 3.96 25.28 13.14
N GLY A 128 4.48 24.08 13.42
CA GLY A 128 3.68 22.97 13.94
C GLY A 128 4.52 21.75 14.32
N ASN A 129 3.89 20.57 14.35
CA ASN A 129 4.54 19.30 14.67
C ASN A 129 4.62 18.41 13.42
N PRO A 130 5.65 18.56 12.57
CA PRO A 130 5.78 17.79 11.33
C PRO A 130 6.09 16.31 11.61
N ASP A 131 5.53 15.40 10.82
CA ASP A 131 5.92 13.99 10.85
C ASP A 131 7.33 13.81 10.25
N VAL A 132 8.31 13.54 11.11
CA VAL A 132 9.72 13.34 10.73
C VAL A 132 9.89 12.17 9.76
N GLY A 133 9.08 11.12 9.92
CA GLY A 133 9.08 9.96 9.06
C GLY A 133 8.62 10.27 7.63
N LEU A 134 7.53 11.03 7.50
CA LEU A 134 7.05 11.57 6.23
C LEU A 134 8.10 12.48 5.57
N LEU A 135 8.69 13.38 6.35
CA LEU A 135 9.73 14.30 5.88
C LEU A 135 10.95 13.53 5.34
N LEU A 136 11.48 12.56 6.07
CA LEU A 136 12.64 11.76 5.64
C LEU A 136 12.35 10.99 4.35
N SER A 137 11.18 10.33 4.27
CA SER A 137 10.77 9.60 3.06
C SER A 137 10.69 10.53 1.84
N THR A 138 10.11 11.72 2.03
CA THR A 138 10.01 12.75 1.00
C THR A 138 11.38 13.19 0.49
N TYR A 139 12.34 13.45 1.39
CA TYR A 139 13.70 13.84 1.00
C TYR A 139 14.52 12.71 0.36
N ILE A 140 14.29 11.46 0.76
CA ILE A 140 14.84 10.30 0.04
C ILE A 140 14.31 10.29 -1.40
N GLY A 141 13.01 10.55 -1.58
CA GLY A 141 12.40 10.73 -2.90
C GLY A 141 13.06 11.85 -3.71
N TYR A 142 13.21 13.05 -3.14
CA TYR A 142 13.90 14.18 -3.77
C TYR A 142 15.32 13.84 -4.19
N TRP A 143 16.05 13.13 -3.33
CA TRP A 143 17.41 12.70 -3.61
C TRP A 143 17.44 11.77 -4.84
N LEU A 144 16.60 10.73 -4.87
CA LEU A 144 16.51 9.78 -5.99
C LEU A 144 16.11 10.45 -7.31
N VAL A 145 15.14 11.38 -7.27
CA VAL A 145 14.73 12.17 -8.44
C VAL A 145 15.92 12.95 -9.00
N GLY A 146 16.65 13.66 -8.14
CA GLY A 146 17.82 14.44 -8.56
C GLY A 146 18.96 13.57 -9.09
N LEU A 147 19.23 12.40 -8.49
CA LEU A 147 20.23 11.46 -9.03
C LEU A 147 19.92 11.06 -10.48
N ALA A 148 18.66 10.74 -10.75
CA ALA A 148 18.21 10.29 -12.05
C ALA A 148 18.32 11.42 -13.11
N MET A 149 17.85 12.62 -12.76
CA MET A 149 17.91 13.79 -13.64
C MET A 149 19.36 14.28 -13.88
N LEU A 150 20.24 14.20 -12.87
CA LEU A 150 21.68 14.51 -13.00
C LEU A 150 22.34 13.63 -14.07
N GLY A 151 21.99 12.35 -14.11
CA GLY A 151 22.51 11.42 -15.12
C GLY A 151 22.13 11.84 -16.53
N VAL A 152 20.85 12.18 -16.75
CA VAL A 152 20.34 12.69 -18.03
C VAL A 152 21.00 14.03 -18.40
N GLY A 153 21.14 14.95 -17.45
CA GLY A 153 21.80 16.24 -17.65
C GLY A 153 23.29 16.09 -18.00
N MET A 154 23.99 15.12 -17.42
CA MET A 154 25.38 14.81 -17.77
C MET A 154 25.50 14.34 -19.22
N VAL A 155 24.58 13.49 -19.69
CA VAL A 155 24.49 13.07 -21.10
C VAL A 155 24.28 14.28 -22.02
N ALA A 156 23.42 15.23 -21.62
CA ALA A 156 23.15 16.43 -22.41
C ALA A 156 24.41 17.28 -22.66
N SER A 157 25.26 17.43 -21.62
CA SER A 157 26.49 18.21 -21.72
C SER A 157 27.54 17.61 -22.68
N PHE A 158 27.40 16.35 -23.09
CA PHE A 158 28.27 15.74 -24.11
C PHE A 158 27.95 16.19 -25.54
N PHE A 159 26.82 16.84 -25.83
CA PHE A 159 26.46 17.19 -27.20
C PHE A 159 27.03 18.53 -27.67
N THR A 160 27.64 19.31 -26.78
CA THR A 160 28.12 20.67 -27.11
C THR A 160 29.30 21.08 -26.23
N ALA A 161 30.10 22.04 -26.71
CA ALA A 161 31.15 22.72 -25.94
C ALA A 161 30.67 24.06 -25.36
N ASN A 162 29.46 24.51 -25.70
CA ASN A 162 28.89 25.75 -25.19
C ASN A 162 28.01 25.47 -23.96
N LEU A 163 28.34 26.09 -22.82
CA LEU A 163 27.60 25.98 -21.55
C LEU A 163 26.10 26.25 -21.71
N THR A 164 25.72 27.31 -22.42
CA THR A 164 24.31 27.71 -22.60
C THR A 164 23.54 26.66 -23.40
N VAL A 165 24.15 26.12 -24.46
CA VAL A 165 23.52 25.06 -25.26
C VAL A 165 23.43 23.77 -24.44
N ALA A 166 24.43 23.46 -23.62
CA ALA A 166 24.43 22.29 -22.74
C ALA A 166 23.30 22.38 -21.70
N TYR A 167 23.08 23.57 -21.15
CA TYR A 167 21.96 23.85 -20.25
C TYR A 167 20.61 23.61 -20.93
N ILE A 168 20.38 24.20 -22.12
CA ILE A 168 19.12 24.06 -22.86
C ILE A 168 18.86 22.59 -23.20
N LEU A 169 19.87 21.86 -23.68
CA LEU A 169 19.75 20.43 -23.95
C LEU A 169 19.45 19.62 -22.69
N GLY A 170 20.04 19.99 -21.55
CA GLY A 170 19.75 19.36 -20.26
C GLY A 170 18.29 19.51 -19.86
N VAL A 171 17.72 20.71 -20.04
CA VAL A 171 16.28 20.98 -19.82
C VAL A 171 15.45 20.12 -20.76
N VAL A 172 15.72 20.17 -22.07
CA VAL A 172 14.94 19.47 -23.11
C VAL A 172 14.97 17.96 -22.92
N LEU A 173 16.11 17.37 -22.54
CA LEU A 173 16.21 15.91 -22.34
C LEU A 173 15.52 15.45 -21.04
N ASN A 174 15.45 16.28 -20.01
CA ASN A 174 14.73 15.96 -18.77
C ASN A 174 13.22 16.26 -18.85
N ALA A 175 12.81 17.19 -19.72
CA ALA A 175 11.43 17.66 -19.82
C ALA A 175 10.39 16.54 -20.03
N PRO A 176 10.58 15.54 -20.92
CA PRO A 176 9.64 14.44 -21.06
C PRO A 176 9.38 13.70 -19.75
N ALA A 177 10.41 13.40 -18.96
CA ALA A 177 10.28 12.66 -17.71
C ALA A 177 9.44 13.41 -16.66
N VAL A 178 9.44 14.76 -16.71
CA VAL A 178 8.65 15.64 -15.83
C VAL A 178 7.23 15.84 -16.37
N PHE A 179 7.08 16.16 -17.66
CA PHE A 179 5.78 16.53 -18.24
C PHE A 179 4.88 15.35 -18.61
N LEU A 180 5.37 14.10 -18.57
CA LEU A 180 4.54 12.90 -18.79
C LEU A 180 3.34 12.80 -17.82
N ASN A 181 3.39 13.46 -16.67
CA ASN A 181 2.24 13.52 -15.76
C ASN A 181 1.02 14.26 -16.37
N ALA A 182 1.24 15.17 -17.32
CA ALA A 182 0.21 15.90 -18.05
C ALA A 182 -0.13 15.26 -19.42
N ALA A 183 0.17 13.96 -19.59
CA ALA A 183 -0.02 13.24 -20.85
C ALA A 183 -1.49 13.20 -21.34
N ASP A 184 -2.46 13.34 -20.45
CA ASP A 184 -3.90 13.39 -20.73
C ASP A 184 -4.33 14.60 -21.56
N VAL A 185 -3.52 15.66 -21.60
CA VAL A 185 -3.75 16.82 -22.47
C VAL A 185 -3.60 16.43 -23.95
N ILE A 186 -2.76 15.43 -24.25
CA ILE A 186 -2.33 15.09 -25.62
C ILE A 186 -2.80 13.68 -26.03
N LEU A 187 -2.83 12.73 -25.10
CA LEU A 187 -3.11 11.30 -25.36
C LEU A 187 -4.53 10.91 -24.95
N ARG A 188 -5.07 9.88 -25.62
CA ARG A 188 -6.34 9.23 -25.22
C ARG A 188 -6.22 8.62 -23.82
N HIS A 189 -7.33 8.59 -23.08
CA HIS A 189 -7.38 8.27 -21.65
C HIS A 189 -6.59 7.01 -21.24
N ASP A 190 -6.75 5.89 -21.95
CA ASP A 190 -6.07 4.63 -21.61
C ASP A 190 -4.54 4.67 -21.85
N ALA A 191 -4.13 5.34 -22.93
CA ALA A 191 -2.71 5.54 -23.23
C ALA A 191 -2.08 6.58 -22.28
N ALA A 192 -2.85 7.59 -21.88
CA ALA A 192 -2.43 8.60 -20.92
C ALA A 192 -2.19 7.96 -19.54
N LEU A 193 -3.07 7.07 -19.07
CA LEU A 193 -2.89 6.35 -17.80
C LEU A 193 -1.59 5.54 -17.77
N GLN A 194 -1.30 4.80 -18.85
CA GLN A 194 -0.05 4.06 -18.96
C GLN A 194 1.16 5.00 -19.01
N ALA A 195 1.09 6.09 -19.76
CA ALA A 195 2.17 7.07 -19.88
C ALA A 195 2.46 7.80 -18.56
N LYS A 196 1.43 8.18 -17.80
CA LYS A 196 1.56 8.83 -16.48
C LYS A 196 2.32 7.95 -15.49
N GLY A 197 2.11 6.63 -15.54
CA GLY A 197 2.83 5.65 -14.72
C GLY A 197 4.35 5.67 -14.91
N TRP A 198 4.86 6.19 -16.02
CA TRP A 198 6.31 6.32 -16.27
C TRP A 198 6.88 7.71 -15.93
N SER A 199 6.05 8.64 -15.45
CA SER A 199 6.50 9.98 -15.07
C SER A 199 7.28 9.97 -13.77
N ILE A 200 8.25 10.88 -13.64
CA ILE A 200 9.01 11.09 -12.40
C ILE A 200 8.06 11.47 -11.25
N SER A 201 7.04 12.29 -11.54
CA SER A 201 6.09 12.77 -10.54
C SER A 201 5.24 11.64 -9.94
N GLU A 202 4.76 10.70 -10.75
CA GLU A 202 3.96 9.57 -10.26
C GLU A 202 4.80 8.62 -9.40
N GLN A 203 6.01 8.28 -9.87
CA GLN A 203 6.93 7.42 -9.10
C GLN A 203 7.35 8.09 -7.78
N PHE A 204 7.59 9.41 -7.80
CA PHE A 204 7.89 10.21 -6.63
C PHE A 204 6.70 10.31 -5.65
N GLY A 205 5.46 10.32 -6.14
CA GLY A 205 4.26 10.50 -5.32
C GLY A 205 4.04 9.44 -4.22
N THR A 206 4.76 8.31 -4.27
CA THR A 206 4.79 7.35 -3.16
C THR A 206 5.63 7.87 -1.98
N PHE A 207 6.84 8.36 -2.25
CA PHE A 207 7.74 8.97 -1.27
C PHE A 207 7.14 10.21 -0.60
N GLY A 208 6.49 11.07 -1.39
CA GLY A 208 5.82 12.27 -0.88
C GLY A 208 4.68 11.98 0.10
N ARG A 209 4.18 10.73 0.15
CA ARG A 209 3.17 10.26 1.11
C ARG A 209 3.77 9.44 2.26
N GLY A 210 5.08 9.36 2.38
CA GLY A 210 5.76 8.60 3.43
C GLY A 210 6.03 7.13 3.07
N LEU A 211 5.68 6.70 1.86
CA LEU A 211 5.82 5.31 1.41
C LEU A 211 7.04 5.13 0.51
N VAL A 212 8.08 4.45 1.02
CA VAL A 212 9.26 4.08 0.24
C VAL A 212 8.99 2.74 -0.47
N THR A 213 8.78 2.80 -1.78
CA THR A 213 8.52 1.60 -2.60
C THR A 213 9.78 1.15 -3.32
N LEU A 214 10.02 -0.17 -3.36
CA LEU A 214 11.19 -0.74 -4.06
C LEU A 214 11.10 -0.51 -5.58
N SER A 215 9.89 -0.54 -6.13
CA SER A 215 9.63 -0.32 -7.55
C SER A 215 10.01 1.09 -7.99
N ALA A 216 9.63 2.12 -7.24
CA ALA A 216 9.98 3.49 -7.56
C ALA A 216 11.48 3.77 -7.36
N ALA A 217 12.10 3.20 -6.31
CA ALA A 217 13.55 3.28 -6.14
C ALA A 217 14.31 2.62 -7.31
N ALA A 218 13.86 1.44 -7.74
CA ALA A 218 14.43 0.75 -8.89
C ALA A 218 14.26 1.53 -10.20
N TYR A 219 13.13 2.23 -10.39
CA TYR A 219 12.91 3.11 -11.53
C TYR A 219 13.96 4.24 -11.60
N PHE A 220 14.20 4.94 -10.50
CA PHE A 220 15.21 6.01 -10.49
C PHE A 220 16.62 5.47 -10.70
N ILE A 221 16.97 4.35 -10.05
CA ILE A 221 18.27 3.70 -10.22
C ILE A 221 18.48 3.20 -11.65
N ALA A 222 17.44 2.65 -12.28
CA ALA A 222 17.46 2.25 -13.68
C ALA A 222 17.76 3.44 -14.61
N LEU A 223 17.14 4.60 -14.36
CA LEU A 223 17.38 5.81 -15.16
C LEU A 223 18.83 6.33 -14.97
N VAL A 224 19.37 6.27 -13.75
CA VAL A 224 20.78 6.55 -13.48
C VAL A 224 21.69 5.58 -14.24
N ALA A 225 21.44 4.28 -14.15
CA ALA A 225 22.27 3.28 -14.82
C ALA A 225 22.26 3.44 -16.34
N LEU A 226 21.08 3.71 -16.93
CA LEU A 226 20.91 3.94 -18.37
C LEU A 226 21.66 5.21 -18.82
N SER A 227 21.52 6.30 -18.09
CA SER A 227 22.19 7.56 -18.43
C SER A 227 23.71 7.48 -18.26
N LEU A 228 24.22 6.81 -17.23
CA LEU A 228 25.65 6.53 -17.08
C LEU A 228 26.18 5.61 -18.17
N TYR A 229 25.42 4.60 -18.58
CA TYR A 229 25.76 3.76 -19.72
C TYR A 229 25.83 4.58 -21.02
N LEU A 230 24.87 5.47 -21.26
CA LEU A 230 24.91 6.38 -22.41
C LEU A 230 26.12 7.32 -22.37
N ALA A 231 26.45 7.88 -21.20
CA ALA A 231 27.67 8.68 -21.01
C ALA A 231 28.94 7.87 -21.33
N MET A 232 28.99 6.59 -20.92
CA MET A 232 30.08 5.67 -21.25
C MET A 232 30.20 5.39 -22.75
N VAL A 233 29.07 5.26 -23.46
CA VAL A 233 29.07 5.11 -24.91
C VAL A 233 29.56 6.37 -25.60
N LEU A 234 29.11 7.54 -25.15
CA LEU A 234 29.47 8.83 -25.73
C LEU A 234 30.95 9.17 -25.53
N ILE A 235 31.52 8.88 -24.36
CA ILE A 235 32.96 9.01 -24.16
C ILE A 235 33.71 7.96 -24.98
N GLY A 236 33.23 6.71 -25.01
CA GLY A 236 33.84 5.62 -25.78
C GLY A 236 33.84 5.82 -27.29
N ARG A 237 33.00 6.74 -27.81
CA ARG A 237 32.93 7.15 -29.22
C ARG A 237 34.30 7.56 -29.79
N ARG A 238 35.19 8.06 -28.93
CA ARG A 238 36.56 8.46 -29.25
C ARG A 238 37.48 7.32 -29.70
N HIS A 239 37.16 6.08 -29.35
CA HIS A 239 37.95 4.90 -29.71
C HIS A 239 37.44 4.23 -31.00
N TRP A 240 36.43 4.79 -31.66
CA TRP A 240 35.87 4.20 -32.87
C TRP A 240 36.79 4.50 -34.06
N PRO A 241 37.29 3.47 -34.79
CA PRO A 241 38.17 3.69 -35.92
C PRO A 241 37.45 4.43 -37.05
N THR A 242 37.99 5.57 -37.47
CA THR A 242 37.51 6.39 -38.59
C THR A 242 37.94 5.78 -39.92
N GLY A 243 37.21 4.77 -40.40
CA GLY A 243 37.35 4.21 -41.75
C GLY A 243 36.14 4.54 -42.63
N GLU A 244 36.35 4.76 -43.93
CA GLU A 244 35.33 5.14 -44.92
C GLU A 244 34.05 4.31 -44.79
N SER A 245 32.96 4.97 -44.41
CA SER A 245 31.64 4.36 -44.23
C SER A 245 31.03 3.99 -45.57
N ARG A 246 31.10 2.72 -45.97
CA ARG A 246 30.21 2.17 -46.99
C ARG A 246 28.86 1.86 -46.34
N LEU A 247 27.86 2.67 -46.69
CA LEU A 247 26.47 2.63 -46.23
C LEU A 247 25.60 1.37 -46.58
N PRO A 248 26.02 0.29 -47.27
CA PRO A 248 25.11 -0.85 -47.49
C PRO A 248 24.89 -1.77 -46.27
N ALA A 249 25.79 -1.77 -45.28
CA ALA A 249 25.71 -2.72 -44.15
C ALA A 249 24.78 -2.26 -43.02
N GLY A 250 24.70 -0.95 -42.75
CA GLY A 250 23.87 -0.41 -41.65
C GLY A 250 22.36 -0.65 -41.85
N LEU A 251 21.91 -0.58 -43.10
CA LEU A 251 20.53 -0.89 -43.46
C LEU A 251 20.20 -2.38 -43.23
N PHE A 252 21.16 -3.27 -43.51
CA PHE A 252 21.01 -4.72 -43.35
C PHE A 252 20.93 -5.15 -41.88
N TYR A 253 21.78 -4.61 -41.01
CA TYR A 253 21.69 -4.86 -39.57
C TYR A 253 20.48 -4.18 -38.92
N GLY A 254 20.07 -3.00 -39.41
CA GLY A 254 18.81 -2.36 -39.03
C GLY A 254 17.60 -3.26 -39.32
N VAL A 255 17.58 -3.89 -40.50
CA VAL A 255 16.53 -4.86 -40.90
C VAL A 255 16.59 -6.13 -40.04
N LEU A 256 17.76 -6.72 -39.80
CA LEU A 256 17.91 -7.90 -38.93
C LEU A 256 17.48 -7.65 -37.48
N HIS A 257 17.70 -6.45 -36.96
CA HIS A 257 17.30 -6.08 -35.61
C HIS A 257 15.85 -5.63 -35.52
N PHE A 258 15.29 -5.04 -36.58
CA PHE A 258 13.84 -4.84 -36.71
C PHE A 258 13.10 -6.18 -36.74
N CYS A 259 13.67 -7.18 -37.43
CA CYS A 259 13.20 -8.57 -37.40
C CYS A 259 13.29 -9.19 -35.99
N TRP A 260 14.33 -8.87 -35.22
CA TRP A 260 14.48 -9.34 -33.83
C TRP A 260 13.47 -8.69 -32.88
N ILE A 261 13.28 -7.37 -32.95
CA ILE A 261 12.24 -6.65 -32.19
C ILE A 261 10.85 -7.15 -32.60
N GLY A 262 10.61 -7.34 -33.90
CA GLY A 262 9.39 -7.95 -34.42
C GLY A 262 9.16 -9.35 -33.84
N SER A 263 10.21 -10.16 -33.72
CA SER A 263 10.13 -11.50 -33.11
C SER A 263 9.77 -11.45 -31.62
N ALA A 264 10.31 -10.49 -30.86
CA ALA A 264 9.97 -10.27 -29.45
C ALA A 264 8.53 -9.77 -29.26
N VAL A 265 8.07 -8.88 -30.16
CA VAL A 265 6.69 -8.38 -30.17
C VAL A 265 5.70 -9.49 -30.54
N VAL A 266 6.00 -10.31 -31.54
CA VAL A 266 5.18 -11.47 -31.90
C VAL A 266 5.14 -12.49 -30.75
N PHE A 267 6.27 -12.75 -30.09
CA PHE A 267 6.33 -13.62 -28.91
C PHE A 267 5.52 -13.06 -27.73
N TRP A 268 5.56 -11.74 -27.52
CA TRP A 268 4.73 -11.05 -26.51
C TRP A 268 3.23 -11.17 -26.83
N ILE A 269 2.83 -10.92 -28.08
CA ILE A 269 1.43 -11.02 -28.52
C ILE A 269 0.91 -12.45 -28.31
N LEU A 270 1.71 -13.47 -28.61
CA LEU A 270 1.35 -14.88 -28.41
C LEU A 270 1.12 -15.26 -26.94
N LEU A 271 1.71 -14.53 -26.00
CA LEU A 271 1.68 -14.86 -24.56
C LEU A 271 0.76 -13.95 -23.75
N ARG A 272 0.45 -12.73 -24.24
CA ARG A 272 -0.25 -11.68 -23.49
C ARG A 272 -1.64 -12.08 -23.00
N ASP A 273 -2.42 -12.77 -23.82
CA ASP A 273 -3.83 -13.06 -23.50
C ASP A 273 -4.04 -14.45 -22.87
N ARG A 274 -2.97 -15.24 -22.69
CA ARG A 274 -3.09 -16.67 -22.36
C ARG A 274 -2.59 -17.04 -20.96
N PHE A 275 -1.93 -16.12 -20.24
CA PHE A 275 -1.50 -16.30 -18.85
C PHE A 275 -1.78 -15.03 -18.04
N SER A 276 -3.01 -14.91 -17.53
CA SER A 276 -3.43 -13.81 -16.65
C SER A 276 -2.87 -13.91 -15.23
N ASP A 277 -2.38 -15.09 -14.84
CA ASP A 277 -1.83 -15.36 -13.51
C ASP A 277 -0.43 -15.97 -13.62
N VAL A 278 0.56 -15.22 -13.12
CA VAL A 278 1.95 -15.56 -12.74
C VAL A 278 2.68 -16.59 -13.60
N ASN A 279 3.85 -16.22 -14.17
CA ASN A 279 4.89 -17.22 -14.41
C ASN A 279 6.31 -16.64 -14.30
N LEU A 280 6.82 -16.63 -13.07
CA LEU A 280 8.24 -16.58 -12.72
C LEU A 280 9.09 -17.50 -13.63
N LEU A 281 8.52 -18.64 -14.06
CA LEU A 281 9.13 -19.59 -15.00
C LEU A 281 9.51 -18.96 -16.34
N ILE A 282 8.65 -18.12 -16.94
CA ILE A 282 8.92 -17.51 -18.25
C ILE A 282 10.04 -16.47 -18.13
N VAL A 283 10.02 -15.69 -17.05
CA VAL A 283 11.08 -14.73 -16.73
C VAL A 283 12.39 -15.46 -16.43
N LEU A 284 12.37 -16.56 -15.68
CA LEU A 284 13.54 -17.38 -15.38
C LEU A 284 14.10 -18.06 -16.64
N LEU A 285 13.26 -18.53 -17.56
CA LEU A 285 13.69 -19.09 -18.84
C LEU A 285 14.29 -18.02 -19.77
N ALA A 286 13.68 -16.83 -19.83
CA ALA A 286 14.23 -15.70 -20.58
C ALA A 286 15.56 -15.20 -19.97
N ALA A 287 15.64 -15.10 -18.64
CA ALA A 287 16.86 -14.72 -17.93
C ALA A 287 17.96 -15.78 -18.07
N ALA A 288 17.63 -17.07 -17.99
CA ALA A 288 18.56 -18.17 -18.21
C ALA A 288 19.09 -18.17 -19.66
N TYR A 289 18.21 -17.95 -20.64
CA TYR A 289 18.61 -17.79 -22.04
C TYR A 289 19.57 -16.61 -22.22
N LEU A 290 19.25 -15.45 -21.64
CA LEU A 290 20.12 -14.26 -21.71
C LEU A 290 21.46 -14.45 -20.99
N LEU A 291 21.49 -15.14 -19.84
CA LEU A 291 22.72 -15.46 -19.11
C LEU A 291 23.61 -16.44 -19.86
N VAL A 292 23.04 -17.49 -20.45
CA VAL A 292 23.78 -18.44 -21.30
C VAL A 292 24.31 -17.72 -22.54
N HIS A 293 23.50 -16.87 -23.17
CA HIS A 293 23.91 -16.11 -24.34
C HIS A 293 25.03 -15.10 -24.00
N ALA A 294 24.91 -14.38 -22.89
CA ALA A 294 25.94 -13.46 -22.39
C ALA A 294 27.24 -14.18 -21.99
N GLY A 295 27.14 -15.34 -21.33
CA GLY A 295 28.30 -16.16 -20.95
C GLY A 295 29.05 -16.72 -22.16
N LEU A 296 28.32 -17.14 -23.19
CA LEU A 296 28.90 -17.62 -24.45
C LEU A 296 29.53 -16.49 -25.27
N LEU A 297 28.88 -15.31 -25.31
CA LEU A 297 29.47 -14.10 -25.91
C LEU A 297 30.75 -13.68 -25.19
N TYR A 298 30.76 -13.71 -23.85
CA TYR A 298 31.95 -13.41 -23.04
C TYR A 298 33.09 -14.41 -23.29
N LEU A 299 32.79 -15.72 -23.30
CA LEU A 299 33.77 -16.75 -23.61
C LEU A 299 34.37 -16.58 -25.01
N TRP A 300 33.55 -16.17 -25.99
CA TRP A 300 34.00 -15.92 -27.36
C TRP A 300 34.79 -14.61 -27.52
N GLU A 301 34.42 -13.56 -26.79
CA GLU A 301 35.12 -12.26 -26.81
C GLU A 301 36.45 -12.30 -26.03
N SER A 302 36.56 -13.20 -25.03
CA SER A 302 37.75 -13.34 -24.18
C SER A 302 39.00 -13.95 -24.83
N ARG A 303 38.95 -14.38 -26.11
CA ARG A 303 40.14 -14.88 -26.82
C ARG A 303 40.40 -14.14 -28.13
N PRO A 304 41.50 -13.36 -28.23
CA PRO A 304 41.84 -12.65 -29.45
C PRO A 304 42.39 -13.65 -30.48
N ASN A 305 41.83 -13.57 -31.70
CA ASN A 305 42.25 -14.22 -32.94
C ASN A 305 43.67 -14.82 -32.92
N ARG A 306 43.78 -16.14 -33.11
CA ARG A 306 44.94 -16.76 -33.75
C ARG A 306 44.50 -17.73 -34.84
N GLY A 307 44.34 -17.19 -36.05
CA GLY A 307 44.70 -17.77 -37.36
C GLY A 307 44.27 -19.18 -37.80
N ALA A 308 43.68 -20.02 -36.96
CA ALA A 308 43.33 -21.39 -37.34
C ALA A 308 41.88 -21.70 -36.98
N VAL A 309 41.06 -21.97 -38.00
CA VAL A 309 39.72 -22.55 -37.84
C VAL A 309 39.91 -23.92 -37.17
N THR A 310 39.73 -23.97 -35.86
CA THR A 310 39.80 -25.21 -35.05
C THR A 310 38.37 -25.72 -34.82
N TYR A 311 38.19 -27.00 -34.48
CA TYR A 311 36.87 -27.57 -34.18
C TYR A 311 36.04 -26.77 -33.15
N LEU A 312 36.69 -25.94 -32.32
CA LEU A 312 36.02 -25.03 -31.38
C LEU A 312 35.34 -23.81 -32.03
N SER A 313 35.73 -23.38 -33.24
CA SER A 313 34.99 -22.34 -33.99
C SER A 313 33.68 -22.86 -34.59
N LEU A 314 33.44 -24.18 -34.52
CA LEU A 314 32.17 -24.84 -34.86
C LEU A 314 31.26 -25.08 -33.64
N VAL A 315 31.72 -24.74 -32.42
CA VAL A 315 30.89 -24.79 -31.19
C VAL A 315 29.69 -23.85 -31.26
N PRO A 316 29.78 -22.60 -31.78
CA PRO A 316 28.61 -21.75 -31.94
C PRO A 316 27.52 -22.40 -32.83
N PRO A 317 27.81 -22.92 -34.05
CA PRO A 317 26.84 -23.66 -34.87
C PRO A 317 26.16 -24.83 -34.16
N ALA A 318 26.91 -25.65 -33.43
CA ALA A 318 26.38 -26.82 -32.72
C ALA A 318 25.44 -26.40 -31.56
N MET A 319 25.80 -25.32 -30.85
CA MET A 319 24.97 -24.75 -29.78
C MET A 319 23.72 -24.06 -30.34
N HIS A 320 23.78 -23.51 -31.56
CA HIS A 320 22.62 -22.94 -32.25
C HIS A 320 21.61 -24.00 -32.70
N ALA A 321 22.10 -25.11 -33.27
CA ALA A 321 21.27 -26.27 -33.57
C ALA A 321 20.55 -26.78 -32.31
N LEU A 322 21.26 -26.81 -31.17
CA LEU A 322 20.69 -27.18 -29.88
C LEU A 322 19.61 -26.19 -29.41
N SER A 323 19.83 -24.87 -29.54
CA SER A 323 18.85 -23.85 -29.12
C SER A 323 17.56 -23.88 -29.94
N VAL A 324 17.67 -24.11 -31.26
CA VAL A 324 16.53 -24.28 -32.16
C VAL A 324 15.79 -25.58 -31.86
N LEU A 325 16.53 -26.68 -31.60
CA LEU A 325 15.95 -27.96 -31.18
C LEU A 325 15.22 -27.85 -29.84
N VAL A 326 15.74 -27.11 -28.87
CA VAL A 326 15.09 -26.86 -27.57
C VAL A 326 13.83 -26.01 -27.74
N MET A 327 13.85 -24.98 -28.59
CA MET A 327 12.65 -24.18 -28.90
C MET A 327 11.58 -25.02 -29.61
N LEU A 328 11.97 -25.86 -30.58
CA LEU A 328 11.06 -26.78 -31.27
C LEU A 328 10.49 -27.83 -30.30
N ALA A 329 11.30 -28.36 -29.39
CA ALA A 329 10.86 -29.32 -28.37
C ALA A 329 9.90 -28.67 -27.35
N ALA A 330 10.19 -27.45 -26.90
CA ALA A 330 9.30 -26.69 -26.01
C ALA A 330 7.98 -26.34 -26.69
N ALA A 331 8.01 -25.93 -27.97
CA ALA A 331 6.82 -25.65 -28.76
C ALA A 331 5.98 -26.91 -29.03
N ALA A 332 6.61 -28.06 -29.30
CA ALA A 332 5.93 -29.34 -29.46
C ALA A 332 5.30 -29.84 -28.14
N PHE A 333 5.97 -29.63 -27.00
CA PHE A 333 5.48 -30.00 -25.68
C PHE A 333 4.32 -29.10 -25.20
N LEU A 334 4.38 -27.80 -25.49
CA LEU A 334 3.37 -26.82 -25.05
C LEU A 334 2.23 -26.62 -26.05
N GLY A 335 2.41 -26.96 -27.33
CA GLY A 335 1.45 -26.73 -28.41
C GLY A 335 0.11 -27.44 -28.23
N GLY A 336 0.08 -28.58 -27.52
CA GLY A 336 -1.15 -29.29 -27.18
C GLY A 336 -2.06 -28.55 -26.20
N ASN A 337 -1.48 -27.74 -25.29
CA ASN A 337 -2.22 -26.98 -24.28
C ASN A 337 -2.52 -25.53 -24.71
N LEU A 338 -1.80 -25.01 -25.71
CA LEU A 338 -1.88 -23.61 -26.16
C LEU A 338 -2.99 -23.35 -27.19
N THR A 339 -3.59 -24.35 -27.84
CA THR A 339 -4.56 -24.11 -28.94
C THR A 339 -6.01 -23.87 -28.51
N ARG A 340 -6.30 -23.72 -27.21
CA ARG A 340 -7.65 -23.36 -26.74
C ARG A 340 -7.90 -21.87 -26.96
N GLY A 341 -8.60 -21.54 -28.05
CA GLY A 341 -9.21 -20.22 -28.28
C GLY A 341 -8.89 -19.56 -29.62
N GLU A 342 -7.84 -19.98 -30.32
CA GLU A 342 -7.49 -19.48 -31.67
C GLU A 342 -7.21 -20.63 -32.65
N SER A 343 -7.30 -20.37 -33.96
CA SER A 343 -7.09 -21.40 -34.97
C SER A 343 -5.68 -21.99 -34.86
N PRO A 344 -5.51 -23.33 -34.84
CA PRO A 344 -4.17 -23.94 -34.71
C PRO A 344 -3.17 -23.42 -35.76
N ALA A 345 -3.67 -23.05 -36.94
CA ALA A 345 -2.89 -22.49 -38.02
C ALA A 345 -2.20 -21.16 -37.68
N THR A 346 -2.86 -20.24 -36.96
CA THR A 346 -2.27 -18.92 -36.64
C THR A 346 -1.08 -19.05 -35.70
N PHE A 347 -1.16 -19.92 -34.69
CA PHE A 347 -0.04 -20.22 -33.79
C PHE A 347 1.18 -20.79 -34.55
N TRP A 348 0.97 -21.80 -35.40
CA TRP A 348 2.05 -22.43 -36.17
C TRP A 348 2.66 -21.49 -37.23
N ILE A 349 1.85 -20.61 -37.83
CA ILE A 349 2.31 -19.57 -38.76
C ILE A 349 3.19 -18.54 -38.03
N LEU A 350 2.75 -18.04 -36.88
CA LEU A 350 3.51 -17.06 -36.09
C LEU A 350 4.81 -17.67 -35.52
N LEU A 351 4.79 -18.93 -35.10
CA LEU A 351 5.99 -19.66 -34.68
C LEU A 351 6.97 -19.90 -35.84
N GLY A 352 6.45 -20.24 -37.03
CA GLY A 352 7.26 -20.38 -38.25
C GLY A 352 7.93 -19.07 -38.65
N ILE A 353 7.21 -17.95 -38.56
CA ILE A 353 7.76 -16.60 -38.76
C ILE A 353 8.85 -16.29 -37.72
N LEU A 354 8.61 -16.60 -36.45
CA LEU A 354 9.58 -16.40 -35.37
C LEU A 354 10.91 -17.16 -35.61
N LEU A 355 10.81 -18.42 -36.03
CA LEU A 355 11.96 -19.28 -36.37
C LEU A 355 12.70 -18.77 -37.61
N ALA A 356 11.99 -18.37 -38.66
CA ALA A 356 12.58 -17.82 -39.88
C ALA A 356 13.35 -16.51 -39.61
N LEU A 357 12.79 -15.62 -38.80
CA LEU A 357 13.44 -14.37 -38.39
C LEU A 357 14.69 -14.63 -37.53
N HIS A 358 14.66 -15.63 -36.66
CA HIS A 358 15.83 -16.06 -35.89
C HIS A 358 16.93 -16.65 -36.77
N VAL A 359 16.59 -17.52 -37.73
CA VAL A 359 17.56 -18.09 -38.66
C VAL A 359 18.20 -17.00 -39.52
N LEU A 360 17.42 -16.05 -40.04
CA LEU A 360 17.91 -14.91 -40.81
C LEU A 360 18.84 -14.01 -39.98
N PHE A 361 18.49 -13.73 -38.72
CA PHE A 361 19.33 -12.99 -37.76
C PHE A 361 20.74 -13.58 -37.66
N PHE A 362 20.83 -14.89 -37.43
CA PHE A 362 22.12 -15.56 -37.21
C PHE A 362 22.88 -15.85 -38.51
N LEU A 363 22.19 -16.13 -39.62
CA LEU A 363 22.83 -16.27 -40.93
C LEU A 363 23.47 -14.94 -41.37
N GLY A 364 22.79 -13.83 -41.13
CA GLY A 364 23.34 -12.48 -41.34
C GLY A 364 24.52 -12.16 -40.42
N TRP A 365 24.51 -12.66 -39.18
CA TRP A 365 25.63 -12.53 -38.24
C TRP A 365 26.86 -13.38 -38.63
N TRP A 366 26.64 -14.55 -39.24
CA TRP A 366 27.69 -15.49 -39.66
C TRP A 366 28.43 -15.05 -40.93
N LEU A 367 27.71 -14.47 -41.89
CA LEU A 367 28.23 -14.22 -43.24
C LEU A 367 29.03 -12.92 -43.40
N PHE A 368 29.00 -12.00 -42.43
CA PHE A 368 29.62 -10.67 -42.56
C PHE A 368 30.86 -10.48 -41.67
N PRO A 369 32.05 -10.15 -42.23
CA PRO A 369 33.26 -9.96 -41.43
C PRO A 369 33.19 -8.73 -40.50
N ARG A 370 33.86 -8.85 -39.34
CA ARG A 370 33.98 -7.93 -38.19
C ARG A 370 34.44 -6.47 -38.43
N GLN A 371 34.38 -5.89 -39.63
CA GLN A 371 35.01 -4.58 -39.87
C GLN A 371 34.11 -3.35 -39.64
N THR A 372 34.35 -2.70 -38.50
CA THR A 372 34.59 -1.25 -38.26
C THR A 372 33.54 -0.20 -38.62
N ALA A 373 32.47 -0.49 -39.39
CA ALA A 373 31.48 0.54 -39.77
C ALA A 373 30.19 0.56 -38.92
N LEU A 374 30.06 -0.34 -37.92
CA LEU A 374 28.79 -0.61 -37.22
C LEU A 374 28.81 -0.31 -35.71
N MET A 375 29.90 0.24 -35.18
CA MET A 375 30.02 0.59 -33.75
C MET A 375 28.86 1.48 -33.25
N PRO A 376 28.43 2.55 -33.97
CA PRO A 376 27.29 3.36 -33.52
C PRO A 376 26.00 2.54 -33.39
N ALA A 377 25.69 1.69 -34.37
CA ALA A 377 24.49 0.85 -34.35
C ALA A 377 24.53 -0.15 -33.19
N HIS A 378 25.66 -0.83 -33.00
CA HIS A 378 25.88 -1.79 -31.91
C HIS A 378 25.68 -1.16 -30.53
N PHE A 379 26.26 0.01 -30.27
CA PHE A 379 26.08 0.69 -28.99
C PHE A 379 24.67 1.25 -28.81
N THR A 380 24.02 1.72 -29.89
CA THR A 380 22.62 2.18 -29.85
C THR A 380 21.68 1.02 -29.50
N ILE A 381 21.92 -0.17 -30.06
CA ILE A 381 21.12 -1.36 -29.77
C ILE A 381 21.39 -1.88 -28.36
N ARG A 382 22.65 -1.91 -27.89
CA ARG A 382 22.96 -2.26 -26.50
C ARG A 382 22.32 -1.28 -25.52
N ALA A 383 22.29 0.01 -25.83
CA ALA A 383 21.59 1.02 -25.03
C ALA A 383 20.07 0.76 -25.02
N GLY A 384 19.49 0.46 -26.18
CA GLY A 384 18.07 0.08 -26.30
C GLY A 384 17.73 -1.19 -25.50
N ALA A 385 18.53 -2.24 -25.63
CA ALA A 385 18.34 -3.50 -24.90
C ALA A 385 18.50 -3.31 -23.38
N PHE A 386 19.48 -2.53 -22.93
CA PHE A 386 19.65 -2.18 -21.52
C PHE A 386 18.46 -1.36 -21.01
N GLY A 387 17.96 -0.42 -21.81
CA GLY A 387 16.73 0.31 -21.54
C GLY A 387 15.55 -0.64 -21.35
N THR A 388 15.26 -1.51 -22.32
CA THR A 388 14.16 -2.48 -22.24
C THR A 388 14.29 -3.43 -21.05
N LEU A 389 15.49 -3.91 -20.75
CA LEU A 389 15.75 -4.76 -19.57
C LEU A 389 15.46 -4.01 -18.27
N SER A 390 15.88 -2.74 -18.19
CA SER A 390 15.63 -1.88 -17.03
C SER A 390 14.14 -1.62 -16.85
N LEU A 391 13.41 -1.33 -17.93
CA LEU A 391 11.96 -1.14 -17.90
C LEU A 391 11.22 -2.43 -17.49
N GLY A 392 11.66 -3.58 -18.01
CA GLY A 392 11.12 -4.90 -17.63
C GLY A 392 11.35 -5.24 -16.16
N LEU A 393 12.53 -4.92 -15.62
CA LEU A 393 12.84 -5.10 -14.20
C LEU A 393 11.94 -4.21 -13.32
N VAL A 394 11.74 -2.95 -13.69
CA VAL A 394 10.85 -2.03 -12.97
C VAL A 394 9.41 -2.57 -12.98
N ALA A 395 8.90 -3.01 -14.13
CA ALA A 395 7.57 -3.59 -14.24
C ALA A 395 7.41 -4.85 -13.37
N LEU A 396 8.43 -5.70 -13.30
CA LEU A 396 8.44 -6.86 -12.41
C LEU A 396 8.42 -6.46 -10.94
N LEU A 397 9.20 -5.46 -10.54
CA LEU A 397 9.24 -4.98 -9.16
C LEU A 397 7.94 -4.28 -8.75
N GLN A 398 7.23 -3.65 -9.70
CA GLN A 398 5.88 -3.12 -9.45
C GLN A 398 4.88 -4.22 -9.08
N THR A 399 5.03 -5.44 -9.62
CA THR A 399 4.16 -6.57 -9.23
C THR A 399 4.49 -7.17 -7.86
N ALA A 400 5.70 -6.94 -7.34
CA ALA A 400 6.13 -7.50 -6.06
C ALA A 400 5.61 -6.73 -4.83
N ASP A 401 5.07 -5.51 -5.02
CA ASP A 401 4.49 -4.60 -4.01
C ASP A 401 5.30 -4.47 -2.69
N LEU A 402 6.63 -4.48 -2.80
CA LEU A 402 7.52 -4.26 -1.66
C LEU A 402 7.56 -2.77 -1.32
N ARG A 403 6.94 -2.42 -0.18
CA ARG A 403 6.82 -1.04 0.30
C ARG A 403 7.09 -0.94 1.81
N LEU A 404 7.73 0.15 2.20
CA LEU A 404 8.02 0.52 3.58
C LEU A 404 7.28 1.81 3.91
N ASP A 405 6.45 1.80 4.94
CA ASP A 405 5.81 2.99 5.50
C ASP A 405 6.72 3.59 6.57
N MET A 406 7.18 4.81 6.31
CA MET A 406 8.06 5.54 7.22
C MET A 406 7.30 6.54 8.08
N THR A 407 5.98 6.71 7.92
CA THR A 407 5.18 7.66 8.73
C THR A 407 5.18 7.29 10.21
N SER A 408 5.14 8.29 11.09
CA SER A 408 5.27 8.09 12.55
C SER A 408 4.14 7.24 13.13
N GLU A 409 2.93 7.40 12.60
CA GLU A 409 1.73 6.65 13.02
C GLU A 409 1.41 5.45 12.10
N ARG A 410 2.25 5.15 11.09
CA ARG A 410 1.97 4.12 10.08
C ARG A 410 0.58 4.27 9.43
N LEU A 411 0.21 5.51 9.12
CA LEU A 411 -1.12 5.89 8.63
C LEU A 411 -1.53 5.20 7.32
N SER A 412 -0.55 4.64 6.60
CA SER A 412 -0.74 3.95 5.32
C SER A 412 -0.38 2.47 5.37
N SER A 413 -0.31 1.92 6.59
CA SER A 413 -0.11 0.51 6.89
C SER A 413 -1.23 -0.04 7.76
N LEU A 414 -1.66 -1.27 7.50
CA LEU A 414 -2.64 -1.94 8.35
C LEU A 414 -2.04 -2.30 9.70
N SER A 415 -2.83 -2.13 10.75
CA SER A 415 -2.46 -2.60 12.07
C SER A 415 -2.21 -4.11 12.07
N PRO A 416 -1.31 -4.63 12.93
CA PRO A 416 -1.05 -6.07 13.02
C PRO A 416 -2.31 -6.90 13.27
N GLU A 417 -3.26 -6.37 14.05
CA GLU A 417 -4.54 -7.01 14.34
C GLU A 417 -5.45 -7.04 13.11
N THR A 418 -5.58 -5.94 12.35
CA THR A 418 -6.33 -5.96 11.09
C THR A 418 -5.75 -6.95 10.10
N VAL A 419 -4.42 -7.06 10.01
CA VAL A 419 -3.76 -8.08 9.15
C VAL A 419 -4.10 -9.49 9.63
N LYS A 420 -4.12 -9.72 10.94
CA LYS A 420 -4.50 -11.02 11.53
C LYS A 420 -5.95 -11.38 11.21
N ILE A 421 -6.87 -10.42 11.35
CA ILE A 421 -8.28 -10.59 10.98
C ILE A 421 -8.37 -10.91 9.49
N LEU A 422 -7.81 -10.08 8.60
CA LEU A 422 -7.84 -10.30 7.14
C LEU A 422 -7.27 -11.65 6.71
N ARG A 423 -6.22 -12.14 7.37
CA ARG A 423 -5.65 -13.46 7.09
C ARG A 423 -6.51 -14.62 7.61
N SER A 424 -7.28 -14.37 8.67
CA SER A 424 -8.21 -15.35 9.25
C SER A 424 -9.53 -15.46 8.47
N LEU A 425 -9.85 -14.46 7.63
CA LEU A 425 -11.01 -14.53 6.74
C LEU A 425 -10.74 -15.56 5.63
N ASP A 426 -11.62 -16.55 5.52
CA ASP A 426 -11.64 -17.53 4.44
C ASP A 426 -12.98 -17.42 3.69
N PRO A 427 -13.14 -16.40 2.84
CA PRO A 427 -14.42 -16.15 2.21
C PRO A 427 -14.68 -17.17 1.09
N GLN A 428 -15.86 -17.80 1.11
CA GLN A 428 -16.28 -18.75 0.08
C GLN A 428 -16.35 -18.13 -1.33
N HIS A 429 -16.59 -16.82 -1.39
CA HIS A 429 -16.65 -16.02 -2.62
C HIS A 429 -15.67 -14.86 -2.54
N PRO A 430 -15.14 -14.36 -3.68
CA PRO A 430 -14.26 -13.19 -3.66
C PRO A 430 -15.01 -11.96 -3.17
N VAL A 431 -14.40 -11.23 -2.23
CA VAL A 431 -14.95 -9.97 -1.71
C VAL A 431 -14.61 -8.86 -2.69
N GLN A 432 -15.64 -8.25 -3.29
CA GLN A 432 -15.47 -7.06 -4.14
C GLN A 432 -15.75 -5.80 -3.32
N ILE A 433 -14.76 -4.92 -3.30
CA ILE A 433 -14.82 -3.61 -2.66
C ILE A 433 -14.84 -2.56 -3.78
N GLU A 434 -15.91 -1.80 -3.86
CA GLU A 434 -16.06 -0.70 -4.83
C GLU A 434 -16.11 0.63 -4.06
N ALA A 435 -15.09 1.46 -4.23
CA ALA A 435 -14.99 2.77 -3.60
C ALA A 435 -15.32 3.86 -4.62
N PHE A 436 -16.14 4.82 -4.21
CA PHE A 436 -16.54 5.98 -5.01
C PHE A 436 -16.01 7.23 -4.30
N ILE A 437 -14.91 7.76 -4.82
CA ILE A 437 -14.11 8.79 -4.15
C ILE A 437 -13.98 10.01 -5.05
N SER A 438 -14.30 11.19 -4.55
CA SER A 438 -14.11 12.43 -5.30
C SER A 438 -12.62 12.74 -5.51
N PRO A 439 -12.19 13.16 -6.72
CA PRO A 439 -10.81 13.57 -6.98
C PRO A 439 -10.38 14.74 -6.09
N GLU A 440 -11.30 15.69 -5.91
CA GLU A 440 -11.13 16.88 -5.09
C GLU A 440 -12.06 16.79 -3.87
N VAL A 441 -11.52 17.10 -2.70
CA VAL A 441 -12.24 17.15 -1.42
C VAL A 441 -11.80 18.42 -0.67
N PRO A 442 -12.66 18.98 0.19
CA PRO A 442 -12.25 20.10 1.01
C PRO A 442 -11.07 19.75 1.91
N GLU A 443 -10.37 20.79 2.38
CA GLU A 443 -9.18 20.71 3.23
C GLU A 443 -9.32 19.69 4.36
N SER A 444 -10.42 19.77 5.12
CA SER A 444 -10.66 18.90 6.27
C SER A 444 -10.80 17.41 5.94
N TYR A 445 -10.91 17.04 4.66
CA TYR A 445 -11.06 15.67 4.18
C TYR A 445 -9.88 15.16 3.35
N ILE A 446 -8.86 15.98 3.09
CA ILE A 446 -7.69 15.58 2.29
C ILE A 446 -7.01 14.35 2.89
N GLN A 447 -6.76 14.37 4.21
CA GLN A 447 -6.13 13.25 4.92
C GLN A 447 -7.01 12.00 4.91
N VAL A 448 -8.31 12.14 5.17
CA VAL A 448 -9.29 11.03 5.19
C VAL A 448 -9.31 10.33 3.84
N ARG A 449 -9.37 11.11 2.75
CA ARG A 449 -9.31 10.60 1.38
C ARG A 449 -8.02 9.85 1.10
N ALA A 450 -6.87 10.41 1.48
CA ALA A 450 -5.58 9.78 1.28
C ALA A 450 -5.47 8.45 2.05
N ASN A 451 -5.87 8.45 3.33
CA ASN A 451 -5.90 7.27 4.19
C ASN A 451 -6.82 6.19 3.60
N LEU A 452 -8.02 6.55 3.16
CA LEU A 452 -8.96 5.64 2.53
C LEU A 452 -8.37 4.95 1.29
N ILE A 453 -7.80 5.73 0.37
CA ILE A 453 -7.18 5.17 -0.85
C ILE A 453 -6.01 4.24 -0.49
N ASN A 454 -5.16 4.64 0.46
CA ASN A 454 -3.98 3.87 0.84
C ASN A 454 -4.36 2.55 1.54
N LEU A 455 -5.29 2.60 2.50
CA LEU A 455 -5.79 1.43 3.21
C LEU A 455 -6.52 0.48 2.26
N LEU A 456 -7.38 0.99 1.37
CA LEU A 456 -8.04 0.16 0.35
C LEU A 456 -7.03 -0.60 -0.52
N ARG A 457 -5.95 0.05 -0.97
CA ARG A 457 -4.87 -0.62 -1.70
C ARG A 457 -4.16 -1.67 -0.84
N GLU A 458 -4.02 -1.44 0.46
CA GLU A 458 -3.42 -2.41 1.36
C GLU A 458 -4.28 -3.63 1.66
N PHE A 459 -5.59 -3.42 1.80
CA PHE A 459 -6.55 -4.51 1.91
C PHE A 459 -6.48 -5.43 0.68
N GLN A 460 -6.34 -4.87 -0.53
CA GLN A 460 -6.11 -5.66 -1.73
C GLN A 460 -4.76 -6.40 -1.71
N ALA A 461 -3.69 -5.74 -1.25
CA ALA A 461 -2.34 -6.33 -1.24
C ALA A 461 -2.18 -7.47 -0.21
N ARG A 462 -2.81 -7.35 0.96
CA ARG A 462 -2.65 -8.31 2.08
C ARG A 462 -3.82 -9.28 2.23
N GLY A 463 -4.99 -8.95 1.67
CA GLY A 463 -6.21 -9.73 1.78
C GLY A 463 -6.26 -10.89 0.80
N LYS A 464 -6.73 -12.06 1.25
CA LYS A 464 -6.97 -13.22 0.38
C LYS A 464 -8.32 -13.09 -0.34
N ASN A 465 -8.34 -13.24 -1.66
CA ASN A 465 -9.55 -13.12 -2.49
C ASN A 465 -10.30 -11.79 -2.36
N LEU A 466 -9.60 -10.70 -2.00
CA LEU A 466 -10.14 -9.34 -2.03
C LEU A 466 -9.82 -8.66 -3.36
N ARG A 467 -10.83 -8.04 -3.97
CA ARG A 467 -10.67 -7.21 -5.18
C ARG A 467 -11.17 -5.81 -4.88
N VAL A 468 -10.29 -4.81 -5.03
CA VAL A 468 -10.62 -3.42 -4.76
C VAL A 468 -10.68 -2.66 -6.07
N ARG A 469 -11.73 -1.87 -6.27
CA ARG A 469 -11.90 -0.97 -7.41
C ARG A 469 -12.18 0.44 -6.88
N ILE A 470 -11.25 1.35 -7.17
CA ILE A 470 -11.37 2.76 -6.79
C ILE A 470 -11.85 3.54 -8.02
N ASN A 471 -13.06 4.08 -7.95
CA ASN A 471 -13.67 4.87 -9.01
C ASN A 471 -13.62 6.35 -8.62
N ASN A 472 -12.89 7.15 -9.39
CA ASN A 472 -12.90 8.60 -9.26
C ASN A 472 -14.29 9.12 -9.63
N THR A 473 -14.96 9.75 -8.67
CA THR A 473 -16.40 10.06 -8.76
C THR A 473 -16.66 11.54 -8.57
N GLU A 474 -16.96 12.22 -9.68
CA GLU A 474 -17.43 13.60 -9.68
C GLU A 474 -18.97 13.65 -9.66
N PRO A 475 -19.59 14.72 -9.13
CA PRO A 475 -21.03 14.93 -9.22
C PRO A 475 -21.52 14.82 -10.67
N TYR A 476 -22.63 14.11 -10.87
CA TYR A 476 -23.27 13.90 -12.19
C TYR A 476 -22.47 13.06 -13.20
N SER A 477 -21.39 12.40 -12.78
CA SER A 477 -20.66 11.45 -13.62
C SER A 477 -21.38 10.10 -13.76
N ALA A 478 -21.02 9.31 -14.78
CA ALA A 478 -21.54 7.95 -14.96
C ALA A 478 -21.21 7.03 -13.76
N GLU A 479 -20.08 7.28 -13.09
CA GLU A 479 -19.68 6.59 -11.86
C GLU A 479 -20.58 6.99 -10.68
N ALA A 480 -20.95 8.27 -10.55
CA ALA A 480 -21.88 8.74 -9.53
C ALA A 480 -23.28 8.13 -9.69
N GLN A 481 -23.75 8.00 -10.95
CA GLN A 481 -25.03 7.35 -11.23
C GLN A 481 -24.99 5.86 -10.87
N ARG A 482 -23.90 5.15 -11.20
CA ARG A 482 -23.69 3.75 -10.81
C ARG A 482 -23.66 3.59 -9.28
N ALA A 483 -23.01 4.51 -8.58
CA ALA A 483 -22.93 4.52 -7.12
C ALA A 483 -24.32 4.66 -6.47
N ALA A 484 -25.16 5.56 -7.00
CA ALA A 484 -26.53 5.75 -6.55
C ALA A 484 -27.42 4.54 -6.86
N ASP A 485 -27.40 4.04 -8.10
CA ASP A 485 -28.32 2.98 -8.54
C ASP A 485 -28.03 1.63 -7.88
N ARG A 486 -26.75 1.25 -7.73
CA ARG A 486 -26.36 -0.08 -7.24
C ARG A 486 -26.16 -0.13 -5.72
N PHE A 487 -25.71 0.99 -5.14
CA PHE A 487 -25.27 1.04 -3.76
C PHE A 487 -25.96 2.12 -2.93
N ASN A 488 -26.81 2.97 -3.51
CA ASN A 488 -27.42 4.11 -2.81
C ASN A 488 -26.39 5.08 -2.20
N ILE A 489 -25.22 5.18 -2.84
CA ILE A 489 -24.18 6.14 -2.44
C ILE A 489 -24.46 7.45 -3.17
N THR A 490 -24.77 8.50 -2.41
CA THR A 490 -25.10 9.84 -2.91
C THR A 490 -24.10 10.87 -2.39
N PRO A 491 -23.88 11.98 -3.11
CA PRO A 491 -22.90 12.98 -2.68
C PRO A 491 -23.36 13.65 -1.38
N GLN A 492 -22.47 13.72 -0.39
CA GLN A 492 -22.72 14.42 0.86
C GLN A 492 -22.30 15.89 0.75
N ARG A 493 -23.08 16.76 1.38
CA ARG A 493 -22.78 18.19 1.47
C ARG A 493 -21.88 18.40 2.66
N VAL A 494 -20.64 18.78 2.38
CA VAL A 494 -19.66 19.13 3.41
C VAL A 494 -19.41 20.62 3.35
N ILE A 495 -19.45 21.25 4.52
CA ILE A 495 -19.15 22.68 4.66
C ILE A 495 -17.72 22.75 5.18
N ALA A 496 -16.86 23.40 4.40
CA ALA A 496 -15.49 23.66 4.82
C ALA A 496 -15.20 25.15 4.68
N MET A 497 -14.40 25.67 5.61
CA MET A 497 -13.91 27.03 5.55
C MET A 497 -12.71 27.04 4.58
N GLN A 498 -12.88 27.66 3.42
CA GLN A 498 -11.80 27.88 2.46
C GLN A 498 -11.53 29.38 2.39
N GLN A 499 -10.31 29.81 2.70
CA GLN A 499 -9.88 31.22 2.64
C GLN A 499 -10.80 32.17 3.43
N GLY A 500 -11.27 31.75 4.60
CA GLY A 500 -12.18 32.53 5.44
C GLY A 500 -13.63 32.59 4.97
N ARG A 501 -13.99 31.87 3.90
CA ARG A 501 -15.36 31.72 3.42
C ARG A 501 -15.85 30.29 3.60
N TYR A 502 -17.05 30.12 4.14
CA TYR A 502 -17.71 28.82 4.16
C TYR A 502 -18.14 28.47 2.73
N THR A 503 -17.52 27.44 2.16
CA THR A 503 -17.88 26.89 0.86
C THR A 503 -18.54 25.53 1.08
N GLU A 504 -19.74 25.36 0.51
CA GLU A 504 -20.43 24.08 0.47
C GLU A 504 -19.91 23.28 -0.73
N MET A 505 -19.29 22.13 -0.48
CA MET A 505 -18.87 21.20 -1.52
C MET A 505 -19.69 19.92 -1.43
N ARG A 506 -19.93 19.28 -2.58
CA ARG A 506 -20.58 17.98 -2.67
C ARG A 506 -19.55 16.92 -2.99
N VAL A 507 -19.32 16.00 -2.07
CA VAL A 507 -18.23 15.02 -2.16
C VAL A 507 -18.71 13.59 -1.99
N PHE A 508 -17.98 12.67 -2.61
CA PHE A 508 -18.12 11.22 -2.44
C PHE A 508 -16.93 10.67 -1.66
N LEU A 509 -17.21 9.99 -0.56
CA LEU A 509 -16.26 9.18 0.22
C LEU A 509 -16.95 7.88 0.65
N GLY A 510 -17.64 7.23 -0.30
CA GLY A 510 -18.44 6.04 -0.04
C GLY A 510 -17.74 4.76 -0.49
N VAL A 511 -17.99 3.66 0.21
CA VAL A 511 -17.42 2.34 -0.09
C VAL A 511 -18.49 1.26 0.03
N ALA A 512 -18.59 0.41 -0.99
CA ALA A 512 -19.46 -0.75 -0.99
C ALA A 512 -18.66 -2.05 -0.96
N PHE A 513 -19.13 -3.01 -0.16
CA PHE A 513 -18.54 -4.32 0.04
C PHE A 513 -19.55 -5.37 -0.37
N THR A 514 -19.13 -6.33 -1.19
CA THR A 514 -19.99 -7.41 -1.67
C THR A 514 -19.26 -8.74 -1.61
N CYS A 515 -19.93 -9.77 -1.12
CA CYS A 515 -19.41 -11.14 -1.06
C CYS A 515 -20.58 -12.11 -1.29
N GLY A 516 -20.63 -12.73 -2.47
CA GLY A 516 -21.79 -13.54 -2.86
C GLY A 516 -23.07 -12.70 -2.93
N LEU A 517 -24.04 -13.00 -2.06
CA LEU A 517 -25.31 -12.26 -1.94
C LEU A 517 -25.29 -11.18 -0.85
N GLU A 518 -24.31 -11.23 0.05
CA GLU A 518 -24.19 -10.27 1.14
C GLU A 518 -23.61 -8.94 0.64
N LYS A 519 -24.20 -7.83 1.10
CA LYS A 519 -23.79 -6.48 0.72
C LYS A 519 -23.81 -5.55 1.93
N VAL A 520 -22.70 -4.86 2.16
CA VAL A 520 -22.58 -3.79 3.15
C VAL A 520 -22.16 -2.52 2.42
N VAL A 521 -22.82 -1.40 2.72
CA VAL A 521 -22.50 -0.11 2.11
C VAL A 521 -22.22 0.90 3.21
N VAL A 522 -21.07 1.55 3.11
CA VAL A 522 -20.72 2.74 3.86
C VAL A 522 -20.99 3.94 2.95
N PRO A 523 -22.09 4.69 3.14
CA PRO A 523 -22.50 5.74 2.22
C PRO A 523 -21.52 6.92 2.20
N PHE A 524 -20.91 7.22 3.35
CA PHE A 524 -19.93 8.29 3.48
C PHE A 524 -19.03 8.02 4.69
N ILE A 525 -17.72 8.15 4.50
CA ILE A 525 -16.73 8.08 5.58
C ILE A 525 -16.40 9.51 6.02
N ASP A 526 -16.82 9.85 7.23
CA ASP A 526 -16.55 11.16 7.82
C ASP A 526 -15.18 11.23 8.49
N ARG A 527 -14.69 12.44 8.76
CA ARG A 527 -13.36 12.70 9.32
C ARG A 527 -13.14 12.17 10.74
N ASP A 528 -14.22 12.03 11.49
CA ASP A 528 -14.17 11.58 12.89
C ASP A 528 -14.23 10.04 13.01
N ILE A 529 -14.34 9.33 11.88
CA ILE A 529 -14.46 7.88 11.85
C ILE A 529 -13.12 7.26 11.39
N PRO A 530 -12.48 6.40 12.20
CA PRO A 530 -11.27 5.70 11.80
C PRO A 530 -11.52 4.83 10.56
N VAL A 531 -10.86 5.17 9.45
CA VAL A 531 -11.10 4.52 8.15
C VAL A 531 -10.79 3.03 8.20
N GLU A 532 -9.68 2.63 8.83
CA GLU A 532 -9.28 1.22 8.93
C GLU A 532 -10.35 0.37 9.63
N TYR A 533 -10.95 0.90 10.69
CA TYR A 533 -12.00 0.23 11.45
C TYR A 533 -13.23 -0.04 10.59
N GLU A 534 -13.73 0.96 9.87
CA GLU A 534 -14.91 0.79 8.99
C GLU A 534 -14.63 -0.19 7.86
N LEU A 535 -13.43 -0.17 7.28
CA LEU A 535 -13.03 -1.11 6.23
C LEU A 535 -12.98 -2.55 6.76
N ILE A 536 -12.26 -2.81 7.85
CA ILE A 536 -12.11 -4.18 8.37
C ILE A 536 -13.43 -4.75 8.88
N ARG A 537 -14.24 -3.92 9.53
CA ARG A 537 -15.58 -4.26 9.95
C ARG A 537 -16.44 -4.66 8.77
N SER A 538 -16.51 -3.82 7.74
CA SER A 538 -17.40 -4.07 6.60
C SER A 538 -17.00 -5.35 5.87
N VAL A 539 -15.69 -5.58 5.71
CA VAL A 539 -15.15 -6.83 5.16
C VAL A 539 -15.50 -8.01 6.06
N ALA A 540 -15.32 -7.92 7.38
CA ALA A 540 -15.69 -8.99 8.31
C ALA A 540 -17.19 -9.31 8.23
N THR A 541 -18.06 -8.29 8.20
CA THR A 541 -19.51 -8.47 8.13
C THR A 541 -19.96 -9.15 6.84
N VAL A 542 -19.40 -8.82 5.67
CA VAL A 542 -19.77 -9.50 4.41
C VAL A 542 -19.16 -10.89 4.26
N THR A 543 -18.10 -11.20 5.02
CA THR A 543 -17.40 -12.50 4.94
C THR A 543 -17.87 -13.50 6.01
N GLN A 544 -18.36 -13.03 7.16
CA GLN A 544 -18.83 -13.88 8.24
C GLN A 544 -20.27 -14.34 8.01
N GLN A 545 -20.51 -15.65 8.03
CA GLN A 545 -21.84 -16.23 7.84
C GLN A 545 -22.75 -16.13 9.09
N LYS A 546 -22.20 -15.84 10.29
CA LYS A 546 -22.98 -15.72 11.53
C LYS A 546 -22.40 -14.66 12.46
N ARG A 547 -23.19 -13.63 12.80
CA ARG A 547 -22.83 -12.60 13.78
C ARG A 547 -22.80 -13.20 15.18
N LYS A 548 -21.85 -12.77 16.01
CA LYS A 548 -21.83 -13.12 17.44
C LYS A 548 -23.01 -12.46 18.16
N ARG A 549 -23.54 -13.12 19.18
CA ARG A 549 -24.68 -12.66 19.98
C ARG A 549 -24.17 -11.88 21.18
N LEU A 550 -24.47 -10.58 21.22
CA LEU A 550 -24.10 -9.69 22.31
C LEU A 550 -25.33 -9.45 23.19
N GLY A 551 -25.31 -9.94 24.42
CA GLY A 551 -26.34 -9.61 25.40
C GLY A 551 -26.02 -8.25 26.02
N ILE A 552 -26.98 -7.33 26.08
CA ILE A 552 -26.87 -6.10 26.88
C ILE A 552 -27.80 -6.24 28.08
N LEU A 553 -27.21 -6.22 29.29
CA LEU A 553 -27.94 -6.32 30.55
C LEU A 553 -28.76 -5.05 30.77
N ASP A 554 -30.03 -5.24 31.12
CA ASP A 554 -30.96 -4.17 31.43
C ASP A 554 -30.69 -3.63 32.84
N THR A 555 -30.24 -2.38 32.89
CA THR A 555 -29.88 -1.64 34.11
C THR A 555 -30.53 -0.26 34.07
N ASP A 556 -30.36 0.56 35.13
CA ASP A 556 -30.90 1.93 35.12
C ASP A 556 -30.19 2.84 34.09
N ALA A 557 -29.10 2.39 33.46
CA ALA A 557 -28.46 3.08 32.33
C ALA A 557 -29.29 3.04 31.05
N LYS A 558 -30.24 2.09 30.93
CA LYS A 558 -31.28 2.03 29.87
C LYS A 558 -30.76 2.28 28.46
N LEU A 559 -29.73 1.54 28.04
CA LEU A 559 -29.08 1.73 26.74
C LEU A 559 -30.04 1.63 25.54
N PHE A 560 -31.12 0.84 25.63
CA PHE A 560 -32.14 0.73 24.60
C PHE A 560 -33.15 1.88 24.57
N GLY A 561 -33.05 2.83 25.50
CA GLY A 561 -34.05 3.87 25.75
C GLY A 561 -35.25 3.34 26.53
N GLU A 562 -36.02 4.25 27.11
CA GLU A 562 -37.29 3.93 27.76
C GLU A 562 -38.34 4.99 27.40
N PHE A 563 -39.57 4.52 27.20
CA PHE A 563 -40.71 5.40 26.97
C PHE A 563 -41.35 5.77 28.30
N SER A 564 -41.24 7.04 28.70
CA SER A 564 -41.90 7.56 29.91
C SER A 564 -42.96 8.60 29.55
N MET A 565 -43.96 8.78 30.43
CA MET A 565 -45.01 9.81 30.29
C MET A 565 -44.46 11.25 30.24
N GLY A 566 -43.20 11.48 30.64
CA GLY A 566 -42.52 12.79 30.59
C GLY A 566 -41.63 13.01 29.36
N GLY A 567 -41.56 12.03 28.44
CA GLY A 567 -40.69 12.04 27.27
C GLY A 567 -40.04 10.67 27.02
N SER A 568 -39.72 10.39 25.76
CA SER A 568 -38.92 9.21 25.41
C SER A 568 -37.46 9.54 25.64
N GLU A 569 -36.79 8.80 26.52
CA GLU A 569 -35.32 8.78 26.51
C GLU A 569 -34.88 8.04 25.25
N GLY A 570 -34.04 8.69 24.44
CA GLY A 570 -33.54 8.11 23.20
C GLY A 570 -32.60 6.93 23.48
N ARG A 571 -32.65 5.93 22.58
CA ARG A 571 -31.66 4.85 22.56
C ARG A 571 -30.24 5.42 22.45
N TRP A 572 -29.28 4.83 23.15
CA TRP A 572 -27.90 5.28 23.10
C TRP A 572 -27.26 4.92 21.75
N PRO A 573 -26.51 5.84 21.10
CA PRO A 573 -25.90 5.60 19.78
C PRO A 573 -24.96 4.38 19.72
N ILE A 574 -24.33 4.03 20.86
CA ILE A 574 -23.45 2.86 20.94
C ILE A 574 -24.18 1.56 20.62
N VAL A 575 -25.48 1.46 20.90
CA VAL A 575 -26.24 0.24 20.62
C VAL A 575 -26.45 0.06 19.12
N ASP A 576 -26.75 1.15 18.41
CA ASP A 576 -26.86 1.15 16.95
C ASP A 576 -25.52 0.76 16.30
N GLU A 577 -24.41 1.17 16.91
CA GLU A 577 -23.06 0.82 16.45
C GLU A 577 -22.71 -0.66 16.68
N LEU A 578 -23.15 -1.23 17.80
CA LEU A 578 -22.97 -2.65 18.12
C LEU A 578 -23.82 -3.55 17.20
N GLU A 579 -25.06 -3.16 16.89
CA GLU A 579 -25.97 -3.94 16.02
C GLU A 579 -25.48 -4.14 14.59
N LYS A 580 -24.64 -3.22 14.11
CA LYS A 580 -24.00 -3.34 12.80
C LYS A 580 -23.01 -4.53 12.73
N GLN A 581 -22.46 -4.99 13.86
CA GLN A 581 -21.50 -6.12 13.92
C GLN A 581 -22.06 -7.37 14.64
N PHE A 582 -22.90 -7.17 15.66
CA PHE A 582 -23.38 -8.21 16.56
C PHE A 582 -24.89 -8.39 16.43
N GLU A 583 -25.37 -9.58 16.74
CA GLU A 583 -26.78 -9.79 17.07
C GLU A 583 -26.98 -9.31 18.51
N VAL A 584 -27.43 -8.06 18.67
CA VAL A 584 -27.60 -7.45 19.99
C VAL A 584 -28.96 -7.86 20.56
N VAL A 585 -28.95 -8.34 21.81
CA VAL A 585 -30.15 -8.80 22.51
C VAL A 585 -30.25 -8.10 23.86
N ARG A 586 -31.42 -7.58 24.20
CA ARG A 586 -31.71 -7.07 25.54
C ARG A 586 -31.87 -8.24 26.51
N VAL A 587 -31.20 -8.17 27.66
CA VAL A 587 -31.18 -9.24 28.68
C VAL A 587 -31.71 -8.69 29.98
N ALA A 588 -32.83 -9.22 30.48
CA ALA A 588 -33.31 -8.85 31.80
C ALA A 588 -32.44 -9.51 32.89
N PRO A 589 -32.19 -8.87 34.05
CA PRO A 589 -31.47 -9.50 35.15
C PRO A 589 -32.13 -10.79 35.66
N ALA A 590 -33.46 -10.89 35.53
CA ALA A 590 -34.21 -12.09 35.84
C ALA A 590 -33.89 -13.29 34.93
N ASP A 591 -33.39 -13.03 33.71
CA ASP A 591 -32.95 -14.06 32.76
C ASP A 591 -31.52 -14.55 33.04
N LEU A 592 -30.81 -13.92 34.00
CA LEU A 592 -29.53 -14.38 34.51
C LEU A 592 -29.72 -15.43 35.62
N VAL A 593 -28.73 -16.29 35.78
CA VAL A 593 -28.78 -17.48 36.66
C VAL A 593 -28.89 -17.09 38.14
N THR A 594 -29.62 -17.90 38.91
CA THR A 594 -30.21 -17.52 40.19
C THR A 594 -29.38 -17.80 41.44
N SER A 595 -28.46 -18.78 41.45
CA SER A 595 -27.60 -19.06 42.62
C SER A 595 -26.43 -20.02 42.37
N ASP A 596 -25.37 -19.93 43.18
CA ASP A 596 -24.24 -20.88 43.21
C ASP A 596 -24.70 -22.32 43.49
N GLU A 597 -25.73 -22.50 44.33
CA GLU A 597 -26.27 -23.80 44.73
C GLU A 597 -27.09 -24.45 43.60
N GLU A 598 -27.82 -23.67 42.80
CA GLU A 598 -28.51 -24.17 41.59
C GLU A 598 -27.55 -24.44 40.44
N CYS A 599 -26.45 -23.68 40.31
CA CYS A 599 -25.34 -23.96 39.40
C CYS A 599 -24.62 -25.27 39.74
N GLU A 600 -24.39 -25.52 41.03
CA GLU A 600 -23.73 -26.75 41.52
C GLU A 600 -24.66 -27.96 41.41
N LYS A 601 -25.95 -27.81 41.75
CA LYS A 601 -26.99 -28.85 41.54
C LYS A 601 -27.27 -29.11 40.05
N ALA A 602 -27.09 -28.13 39.17
CA ALA A 602 -27.22 -28.30 37.72
C ALA A 602 -25.99 -28.94 37.04
N GLY A 603 -24.95 -29.34 37.79
CA GLY A 603 -23.77 -30.02 37.24
C GLY A 603 -22.87 -29.12 36.39
N LEU A 604 -23.09 -27.80 36.44
CA LEU A 604 -22.48 -26.83 35.53
C LEU A 604 -21.02 -26.48 35.90
N LYS A 605 -20.54 -26.84 37.09
CA LYS A 605 -19.10 -26.82 37.42
C LYS A 605 -18.25 -27.79 36.58
N VAL A 606 -18.88 -28.68 35.79
CA VAL A 606 -18.24 -29.71 34.96
C VAL A 606 -18.33 -29.41 33.46
N LEU A 607 -18.90 -28.27 33.03
CA LEU A 607 -19.18 -28.05 31.62
C LEU A 607 -18.06 -27.30 30.88
N GLY A 608 -16.90 -27.96 30.82
CA GLY A 608 -16.26 -28.19 29.53
C GLY A 608 -17.13 -29.23 28.80
N LEU A 609 -17.94 -28.78 27.85
CA LEU A 609 -19.09 -29.47 27.24
C LEU A 609 -18.78 -30.74 26.41
N THR A 610 -17.85 -31.60 26.83
CA THR A 610 -17.54 -32.88 26.18
C THR A 610 -17.55 -34.11 27.10
N ASP A 611 -17.43 -33.98 28.43
CA ASP A 611 -17.15 -35.13 29.31
C ASP A 611 -18.14 -35.37 30.47
N ALA A 612 -19.32 -34.72 30.47
CA ALA A 612 -20.31 -34.96 31.50
C ALA A 612 -21.00 -36.34 31.31
N ALA A 613 -20.85 -37.24 32.29
CA ALA A 613 -21.49 -38.56 32.26
C ALA A 613 -23.03 -38.44 32.17
N GLU A 614 -23.61 -39.17 31.21
CA GLU A 614 -25.04 -39.15 30.86
C GLU A 614 -25.97 -39.38 32.08
N GLU A 615 -25.49 -40.17 33.03
CA GLU A 615 -26.15 -40.46 34.30
C GLU A 615 -26.47 -39.21 35.13
N LYS A 616 -25.55 -38.25 35.20
CA LYS A 616 -25.73 -37.01 35.97
C LYS A 616 -26.73 -36.06 35.31
N ILE A 617 -26.80 -36.08 33.98
CA ILE A 617 -27.75 -35.29 33.19
C ILE A 617 -29.18 -35.77 33.47
N ILE A 618 -29.39 -37.08 33.56
CA ILE A 618 -30.70 -37.68 33.80
C ILE A 618 -31.17 -37.43 35.24
N ASP A 619 -30.30 -37.61 36.24
CA ASP A 619 -30.65 -37.35 37.64
C ASP A 619 -31.05 -35.88 37.88
N ARG A 620 -30.40 -34.93 37.19
CA ARG A 620 -30.78 -33.51 37.25
C ARG A 620 -32.07 -33.20 36.52
N GLY A 621 -32.28 -33.75 35.32
CA GLY A 621 -33.54 -33.58 34.60
C GLY A 621 -34.73 -34.14 35.39
N ARG A 622 -34.52 -35.20 36.18
CA ARG A 622 -35.52 -35.76 37.09
C ARG A 622 -35.93 -34.77 38.18
N GLU A 623 -34.96 -34.13 38.84
CA GLU A 623 -35.23 -33.09 39.84
C GLU A 623 -35.96 -31.89 39.25
N LEU A 624 -35.53 -31.41 38.07
CA LEU A 624 -36.11 -30.26 37.39
C LEU A 624 -37.56 -30.50 36.93
N LEU A 625 -37.92 -31.76 36.67
CA LEU A 625 -39.27 -32.18 36.31
C LEU A 625 -40.11 -32.63 37.52
N GLY A 626 -39.56 -32.58 38.74
CA GLY A 626 -40.26 -32.96 39.97
C GLY A 626 -40.60 -34.46 40.08
N LEU A 627 -39.85 -35.32 39.39
CA LEU A 627 -40.11 -36.76 39.34
C LEU A 627 -39.54 -37.46 40.59
N SER A 628 -40.39 -38.19 41.33
CA SER A 628 -40.03 -38.85 42.59
C SER A 628 -39.44 -40.27 42.44
N GLU A 629 -39.40 -40.81 41.22
CA GLU A 629 -38.99 -42.19 40.96
C GLU A 629 -37.47 -42.34 40.77
N PRO A 630 -36.83 -43.41 41.30
CA PRO A 630 -35.40 -43.64 41.11
C PRO A 630 -35.06 -43.89 39.63
N ARG A 631 -33.83 -43.52 39.22
CA ARG A 631 -33.37 -43.43 37.82
C ARG A 631 -33.63 -44.69 37.00
N GLU A 632 -33.49 -45.84 37.64
CA GLU A 632 -33.66 -47.18 37.07
C GLU A 632 -35.11 -47.50 36.66
N LYS A 633 -36.08 -46.70 37.12
CA LYS A 633 -37.51 -46.89 36.85
C LYS A 633 -38.09 -45.87 35.86
N LEU A 634 -37.29 -44.88 35.44
CA LEU A 634 -37.74 -43.88 34.46
C LEU A 634 -37.96 -44.53 33.08
N SER A 635 -39.06 -44.18 32.42
CA SER A 635 -39.29 -44.57 31.03
C SER A 635 -38.30 -43.87 30.09
N GLN A 636 -38.06 -44.44 28.90
CA GLN A 636 -37.18 -43.81 27.89
C GLN A 636 -37.67 -42.43 27.45
N GLU A 637 -38.99 -42.21 27.48
CA GLU A 637 -39.60 -40.91 27.19
C GLU A 637 -39.30 -39.89 28.30
N GLN A 638 -39.41 -40.29 29.58
CA GLN A 638 -39.05 -39.45 30.72
C GLN A 638 -37.56 -39.13 30.75
N ILE A 639 -36.69 -40.09 30.37
CA ILE A 639 -35.24 -39.86 30.23
C ILE A 639 -34.95 -38.83 29.14
N THR A 640 -35.67 -38.87 28.02
CA THR A 640 -35.54 -37.91 26.93
C THR A 640 -36.01 -36.52 27.37
N GLN A 641 -37.15 -36.43 28.05
CA GLN A 641 -37.65 -35.17 28.64
C GLN A 641 -36.68 -34.59 29.68
N CYS A 642 -36.07 -35.44 30.51
CA CYS A 642 -35.03 -35.02 31.47
C CYS A 642 -33.84 -34.38 30.74
N LYS A 643 -33.34 -35.02 29.68
CA LYS A 643 -32.22 -34.50 28.87
C LYS A 643 -32.58 -33.21 28.14
N ASP A 644 -33.77 -33.14 27.56
CA ASP A 644 -34.25 -31.96 26.84
C ASP A 644 -34.44 -30.78 27.79
N ARG A 645 -34.96 -31.02 29.01
CA ARG A 645 -35.11 -29.97 30.02
C ARG A 645 -33.78 -29.43 30.51
N VAL A 646 -32.79 -30.30 30.73
CA VAL A 646 -31.42 -29.88 31.09
C VAL A 646 -30.77 -29.12 29.95
N ARG A 647 -30.99 -29.55 28.70
CA ARG A 647 -30.50 -28.86 27.50
C ARG A 647 -31.14 -27.47 27.34
N GLU A 648 -32.42 -27.33 27.63
CA GLU A 648 -33.15 -26.06 27.62
C GLU A 648 -32.60 -25.08 28.68
N GLU A 649 -32.31 -25.56 29.89
CA GLU A 649 -31.64 -24.77 30.93
C GLU A 649 -30.21 -24.40 30.57
N ALA A 650 -29.42 -25.33 30.00
CA ALA A 650 -28.07 -25.04 29.52
C ALA A 650 -28.05 -24.03 28.35
N LEU A 651 -29.08 -24.03 27.50
CA LEU A 651 -29.27 -23.04 26.43
C LEU A 651 -29.59 -21.62 26.96
N LYS A 652 -30.08 -21.48 28.20
CA LYS A 652 -30.22 -20.16 28.85
C LYS A 652 -28.87 -19.58 29.28
N LEU A 653 -27.93 -20.44 29.70
CA LEU A 653 -26.57 -20.08 30.12
C LEU A 653 -25.59 -19.84 28.95
N GLY A 654 -25.82 -20.47 27.79
CA GLY A 654 -24.99 -20.31 26.58
C GLY A 654 -25.56 -19.34 25.54
N ARG A 655 -26.43 -18.40 25.96
CA ARG A 655 -27.25 -17.61 25.04
C ARG A 655 -26.47 -16.49 24.33
N PHE A 656 -25.38 -15.99 24.93
CA PHE A 656 -24.61 -14.85 24.42
C PHE A 656 -23.11 -15.16 24.38
N ASP A 657 -22.45 -14.78 23.30
CA ASP A 657 -20.99 -14.90 23.16
C ASP A 657 -20.25 -13.95 24.14
N VAL A 658 -20.87 -12.79 24.42
CA VAL A 658 -20.43 -11.81 25.42
C VAL A 658 -21.66 -11.14 26.04
N LEU A 659 -21.60 -10.83 27.35
CA LEU A 659 -22.58 -10.00 28.05
C LEU A 659 -22.00 -8.62 28.35
N LEU A 660 -22.71 -7.54 28.02
CA LEU A 660 -22.32 -6.16 28.31
C LEU A 660 -23.21 -5.62 29.44
N ALA A 661 -22.59 -5.21 30.55
CA ALA A 661 -23.28 -4.66 31.71
C ALA A 661 -22.78 -3.23 31.97
N VAL A 662 -23.68 -2.25 31.85
CA VAL A 662 -23.38 -0.83 32.12
C VAL A 662 -24.07 -0.41 33.40
N GLN A 663 -23.30 0.16 34.32
CA GLN A 663 -23.75 0.52 35.66
C GLN A 663 -24.45 -0.63 36.43
N PRO A 664 -23.87 -1.84 36.56
CA PRO A 664 -24.48 -2.91 37.35
C PRO A 664 -24.75 -2.52 38.82
N SER A 665 -24.10 -1.51 39.39
CA SER A 665 -24.45 -1.01 40.74
C SER A 665 -25.90 -0.51 40.87
N SER A 666 -26.56 -0.23 39.75
CA SER A 666 -27.98 0.16 39.75
C SER A 666 -28.95 -0.99 39.95
N LEU A 667 -28.48 -2.24 39.91
CA LEU A 667 -29.30 -3.44 40.08
C LEU A 667 -29.86 -3.54 41.51
N SER A 668 -31.02 -4.19 41.63
CA SER A 668 -31.58 -4.56 42.94
C SER A 668 -30.69 -5.60 43.65
N PRO A 669 -30.81 -5.80 44.97
CA PRO A 669 -30.03 -6.80 45.69
C PRO A 669 -30.10 -8.21 45.10
N ASP A 670 -31.30 -8.66 44.71
CA ASP A 670 -31.50 -9.98 44.12
C ASP A 670 -30.90 -10.07 42.72
N ASP A 671 -31.06 -9.02 41.90
CA ASP A 671 -30.51 -8.96 40.55
C ASP A 671 -28.98 -8.89 40.55
N MET A 672 -28.39 -8.19 41.52
CA MET A 672 -26.94 -8.14 41.72
C MET A 672 -26.38 -9.53 42.08
N ASN A 673 -27.07 -10.30 42.92
CA ASN A 673 -26.66 -11.66 43.24
C ASN A 673 -26.67 -12.57 41.99
N ARG A 674 -27.68 -12.43 41.12
CA ARG A 674 -27.75 -13.15 39.83
C ARG A 674 -26.60 -12.77 38.90
N PHE A 675 -26.30 -11.47 38.85
CA PHE A 675 -25.19 -10.95 38.06
C PHE A 675 -23.83 -11.49 38.54
N ILE A 676 -23.58 -11.48 39.86
CA ILE A 676 -22.35 -12.02 40.46
C ILE A 676 -22.23 -13.53 40.23
N ALA A 677 -23.34 -14.27 40.24
CA ALA A 677 -23.35 -15.70 39.90
C ALA A 677 -22.93 -15.93 38.44
N ALA A 678 -23.45 -15.12 37.49
CA ALA A 678 -23.05 -15.19 36.09
C ALA A 678 -21.55 -14.87 35.88
N VAL A 679 -21.02 -13.88 36.61
CA VAL A 679 -19.57 -13.56 36.64
C VAL A 679 -18.76 -14.76 37.14
N SER A 680 -19.18 -15.33 38.26
CA SER A 680 -18.48 -16.44 38.93
C SER A 680 -18.46 -17.72 38.08
N TYR A 681 -19.44 -17.87 37.18
CA TYR A 681 -19.53 -18.98 36.23
C TYR A 681 -18.62 -18.82 34.99
N GLY A 682 -18.04 -17.64 34.78
CA GLY A 682 -17.14 -17.40 33.66
C GLY A 682 -17.85 -17.06 32.34
N GLN A 683 -19.09 -16.54 32.39
CA GLN A 683 -19.71 -15.89 31.24
C GLN A 683 -18.78 -14.75 30.77
N PRO A 684 -18.28 -14.76 29.52
CA PRO A 684 -17.51 -13.65 29.00
C PRO A 684 -18.34 -12.37 29.07
N MET A 685 -17.82 -11.34 29.72
CA MET A 685 -18.55 -10.10 29.91
C MET A 685 -17.65 -8.87 29.96
N VAL A 686 -18.25 -7.72 29.66
CA VAL A 686 -17.64 -6.39 29.77
C VAL A 686 -18.49 -5.57 30.73
N ILE A 687 -17.84 -5.05 31.78
CA ILE A 687 -18.49 -4.27 32.83
C ILE A 687 -18.02 -2.82 32.72
N PHE A 688 -18.97 -1.90 32.58
CA PHE A 688 -18.72 -0.46 32.63
C PHE A 688 -19.36 0.09 33.90
N GLU A 689 -18.56 0.71 34.76
CA GLU A 689 -19.05 1.33 35.99
C GLU A 689 -18.48 2.74 36.06
N ASP A 690 -19.36 3.74 36.17
CA ASP A 690 -18.98 5.12 36.45
C ASP A 690 -19.29 5.42 37.92
N PRO A 691 -18.28 5.70 38.76
CA PRO A 691 -18.48 6.10 40.15
C PRO A 691 -19.38 7.32 40.31
N LEU A 692 -19.40 8.21 39.31
CA LEU A 692 -20.18 9.44 39.31
C LEU A 692 -20.64 9.78 37.88
N PRO A 693 -21.78 9.23 37.41
CA PRO A 693 -22.28 9.42 36.05
C PRO A 693 -22.85 10.82 35.82
N ILE A 694 -21.98 11.83 35.71
CA ILE A 694 -22.34 13.26 35.57
C ILE A 694 -23.20 13.53 34.34
N PHE A 695 -22.93 12.82 33.24
CA PHE A 695 -23.61 13.02 31.96
C PHE A 695 -24.92 12.21 31.83
N ALA A 696 -25.21 11.33 32.79
CA ALA A 696 -26.40 10.49 32.80
C ALA A 696 -27.19 10.69 34.10
N SER A 697 -27.82 11.86 34.25
CA SER A 697 -28.48 12.31 35.49
C SER A 697 -29.61 11.41 36.02
N GLY A 698 -30.12 10.49 35.19
CA GLY A 698 -31.11 9.47 35.58
C GLY A 698 -30.50 8.20 36.16
N VAL A 699 -29.18 8.03 36.08
CA VAL A 699 -28.45 6.84 36.53
C VAL A 699 -27.86 7.12 37.92
N PRO A 700 -28.16 6.30 38.93
CA PRO A 700 -27.67 6.54 40.28
C PRO A 700 -26.19 6.15 40.39
N ALA A 701 -25.38 7.04 40.96
CA ALA A 701 -23.95 6.81 41.22
C ALA A 701 -23.70 5.53 42.03
N THR A 702 -22.49 4.97 41.94
CA THR A 702 -22.15 3.68 42.56
C THR A 702 -22.43 3.64 44.07
N SER A 703 -22.19 4.74 44.78
CA SER A 703 -22.43 4.87 46.22
C SER A 703 -23.79 5.47 46.60
N GLU A 704 -24.58 5.95 45.63
CA GLU A 704 -25.89 6.56 45.88
C GLU A 704 -27.01 5.52 45.83
N GLU A 705 -28.08 5.71 46.60
CA GLU A 705 -29.28 4.85 46.57
C GLU A 705 -30.03 4.95 45.22
N ARG A 706 -30.82 3.93 44.89
CA ARG A 706 -31.62 3.93 43.66
C ARG A 706 -32.80 4.88 43.82
N ARG A 707 -32.83 5.93 43.00
CA ARG A 707 -33.87 6.96 43.02
C ARG A 707 -35.13 6.43 42.32
N PRO A 708 -36.34 6.53 42.94
CA PRO A 708 -37.56 6.15 42.27
C PRO A 708 -37.91 7.18 41.18
N PRO A 709 -38.74 6.81 40.18
CA PRO A 709 -39.18 7.73 39.15
C PRO A 709 -39.73 9.04 39.75
N MET A 710 -39.45 10.18 39.14
CA MET A 710 -39.80 11.50 39.70
C MET A 710 -41.30 11.66 40.03
N GLN A 711 -42.15 10.97 39.28
CA GLN A 711 -43.60 10.91 39.53
C GLN A 711 -43.93 10.16 40.83
N MET A 712 -43.21 9.08 41.15
CA MET A 712 -43.32 8.32 42.40
C MET A 712 -42.74 9.09 43.60
N MET A 713 -41.69 9.90 43.40
CA MET A 713 -41.18 10.79 44.46
C MET A 713 -42.21 11.85 44.87
N MET A 714 -42.99 12.39 43.92
CA MET A 714 -44.10 13.32 44.21
C MET A 714 -45.23 12.68 45.04
N PHE A 715 -45.34 11.34 45.02
CA PHE A 715 -46.26 10.56 45.85
C PHE A 715 -45.62 9.99 47.12
N GLY A 716 -44.41 10.44 47.50
CA GLY A 716 -43.74 10.03 48.74
C GLY A 716 -43.08 8.65 48.70
N ALA A 717 -42.80 8.10 47.52
CA ALA A 717 -42.07 6.84 47.42
C ALA A 717 -40.62 6.99 47.92
N GLN A 718 -40.20 6.07 48.78
CA GLN A 718 -38.83 6.02 49.30
C GLN A 718 -37.84 5.44 48.27
N PRO A 719 -36.55 5.78 48.38
CA PRO A 719 -35.47 5.14 47.61
C PRO A 719 -35.49 3.62 47.72
N GLN A 720 -35.20 2.94 46.61
CA GLN A 720 -35.08 1.49 46.60
C GLN A 720 -33.65 1.08 47.00
N PRO A 721 -33.49 -0.01 47.79
CA PRO A 721 -32.17 -0.53 48.09
C PRO A 721 -31.49 -1.06 46.82
N LYS A 722 -30.17 -0.84 46.71
CA LYS A 722 -29.32 -1.37 45.64
C LYS A 722 -28.56 -2.62 46.11
N GLY A 723 -28.12 -3.43 45.15
CA GLY A 723 -27.18 -4.51 45.42
C GLY A 723 -25.80 -4.00 45.81
N ASP A 724 -25.12 -4.76 46.66
CA ASP A 724 -23.77 -4.44 47.13
C ASP A 724 -22.71 -4.83 46.08
N ILE A 725 -22.23 -3.82 45.34
CA ILE A 725 -21.21 -4.00 44.31
C ILE A 725 -19.83 -4.38 44.90
N THR A 726 -19.57 -4.15 46.20
CA THR A 726 -18.27 -4.53 46.80
C THR A 726 -18.05 -6.04 46.79
N VAL A 727 -19.13 -6.82 46.79
CA VAL A 727 -19.09 -8.28 46.65
C VAL A 727 -18.56 -8.67 45.26
N LEU A 728 -18.98 -7.96 44.21
CA LEU A 728 -18.47 -8.13 42.86
C LEU A 728 -16.98 -7.80 42.77
N TRP A 729 -16.56 -6.65 43.32
CA TRP A 729 -15.15 -6.24 43.31
C TRP A 729 -14.23 -7.22 44.01
N ARG A 730 -14.62 -7.66 45.21
CA ARG A 730 -13.87 -8.68 45.95
C ARG A 730 -13.78 -10.00 45.18
N LYS A 731 -14.84 -10.38 44.45
CA LYS A 731 -14.86 -11.58 43.61
C LYS A 731 -13.95 -11.46 42.39
N LEU A 732 -13.88 -10.28 41.78
CA LEU A 732 -12.97 -9.99 40.67
C LEU A 732 -11.51 -9.77 41.13
N GLY A 733 -11.27 -9.69 42.45
CA GLY A 733 -9.96 -9.38 43.01
C GLY A 733 -9.54 -7.92 42.78
N ILE A 734 -10.50 -7.03 42.57
CA ILE A 734 -10.27 -5.60 42.37
C ILE A 734 -10.37 -4.91 43.74
N ASP A 735 -9.31 -4.18 44.10
CA ASP A 735 -9.26 -3.35 45.29
C ASP A 735 -9.08 -1.88 44.88
N PHE A 736 -10.06 -1.04 45.20
CA PHE A 736 -10.01 0.39 44.88
C PHE A 736 -9.31 1.13 46.03
N SER A 737 -8.04 1.48 45.82
CA SER A 737 -7.34 2.43 46.68
C SER A 737 -7.73 3.86 46.31
N ALA A 738 -8.34 4.60 47.23
CA ALA A 738 -8.71 5.99 47.03
C ALA A 738 -7.51 6.96 47.01
N GLU A 739 -6.27 6.47 47.19
CA GLU A 739 -5.06 7.29 47.30
C GLU A 739 -4.32 7.48 45.96
N GLU A 740 -4.66 6.73 44.91
CA GLU A 740 -3.97 6.80 43.62
C GLU A 740 -4.88 7.31 42.51
N ILE A 741 -4.59 8.50 41.98
CA ILE A 741 -5.19 9.02 40.75
C ILE A 741 -4.19 8.76 39.61
N VAL A 742 -4.53 7.84 38.72
CA VAL A 742 -3.75 7.59 37.50
C VAL A 742 -4.31 8.46 36.38
N TRP A 743 -3.67 9.60 36.11
CA TRP A 743 -4.02 10.49 35.00
C TRP A 743 -3.02 10.34 33.85
N GLN A 744 -3.49 10.12 32.61
CA GLN A 744 -2.65 9.97 31.43
C GLN A 744 -2.95 11.07 30.40
N GLN A 745 -1.96 11.92 30.10
CA GLN A 745 -2.13 13.10 29.23
C GLN A 745 -2.48 12.78 27.76
N TYR A 746 -2.22 11.55 27.31
CA TYR A 746 -2.37 11.13 25.91
C TYR A 746 -3.63 10.31 25.64
N ASN A 747 -4.37 9.91 26.68
CA ASN A 747 -5.61 9.17 26.55
C ASN A 747 -6.46 9.42 27.81
N PRO A 748 -7.15 10.58 27.89
CA PRO A 748 -8.02 10.87 29.02
C PRO A 748 -9.23 9.94 28.93
N TYR A 749 -9.30 8.94 29.81
CA TYR A 749 -10.57 8.25 30.09
C TYR A 749 -11.38 9.09 31.06
#